data_AF-A0AAU6EMS2-F1
#
_entry.id   AF-A0AAU6EMS2-F1
#
_cell.length_a   1.000
_cell.length_b   1.000
_cell.length_c   1.000
_cell.angle_alpha   90.00
_cell.angle_beta   90.00
_cell.angle_gamma   90.00
#
_symmetry.space_group_name_H-M   'P 1'
#
loop_
_entity.id
_entity.type
_entity.pdbx_description
1 polymer ?
#
loop_
_entity_poly.entity_id
_entity_poly.type
_entity_poly.pdbx_seq_one_letter_code
_entity_poly.pdbx_strand_id
1 'polypeptide(L)'
;MRELALLARRMAGTSQLRDLLADLHRQGRDERRTALHMAMAARELGFVEAVLAGPDMDLRRAALRAVRTLPIGDQAVTAALHDAPAELRLALYRTLVIARRRETAERLLPDVHARWGDREAAALLPACGGPTVSRWLPDLAHAVTSWHALSKSHAGAVLEAADQELSAGIHAWSWWRRRGVGTALAALAEPTRMLDLLERHDLWFPRIPLPAGVLGALFEADAVRTTRVLTRGSRTSWSWPPKALVKRLRSCPEAEILAVASDNPHQLVTVLRSLPPERRGSIFDAVAEQMGGSSGLWAMPLLDSLPSERAAAEARRMLAWHASVWQSPRAHLDDPSIPLELASYLPLAEATGPLREAAFGGDPRRRGLGRSLLLRCAARARDGETLRELLAELAGRIANEQDPLRRDLLTAIGGVAPALLDDSFADILERVAAAAVDAPDSSLATQEALRRLAGRVVRHHDSATTPALTAWALGTYAKLVARHGADGLSAPAAQSPPSRRRRWGTEPAATSHGLDRVLRRGQERDLFAVLRPELRAARDRGDFTLAVALARALGRRSWTLDELQDDLRAAVRVAPEPIARQAACLWLARPAEREERVVELVREDPSAVRLPAVWRTVAGRRTDLLLPSLSGVHQGRFTGGPWVPPVDGVVAGRWTPGQRDHVRARLVSVVGDGGLPVTDRLAAIQAAGRIGGGLELLREWAAREETVLAEAAIAAMASTDSPAQALPVLLEHARGAASRVAVAALARCCRSVTPSRLGPLLEQALTDPGGKVTLRKHVARQVERNRPLGAADLLLRVWADADLHRDVRAAVASALLRMPEDARTLDALGTAVGRYANESMFRMLFQAGPLEYAPPVRPGYADLMGRLLSAATLPGVRFRGSKAFTAWAHWYRGDVEQIATAVGDPQAEGGESVLSMFLALLRTGTIRPQALDVLTRLAAAVPDDGQAGSLKTPSRDRVTAIVEELISVRYSDGNSWRNRLIRDAVGILAAQPLLLSQAVRLGAALLGESAERGPVELGDDLCLLADLLRDRPILAAATADSAISGCLGYGAVRDIGPDTVLPAARRLANRDDLAAGLFALALTRVVGERTDWADPWRELLRDLRDAPHLEVRQAAWDTFAP
;
A
#
# COMPACT_ATOMS: atom_id res chain seq x y z
N MET A 1 -33.61 3.28 26.88
CA MET A 1 -32.31 2.74 27.37
C MET A 1 -31.70 3.50 28.54
N ARG A 2 -31.60 4.85 28.50
CA ARG A 2 -31.08 5.64 29.65
C ARG A 2 -31.95 5.47 30.90
N GLU A 3 -33.26 5.66 30.76
CA GLU A 3 -34.21 5.47 31.87
C GLU A 3 -34.20 4.05 32.45
N LEU A 4 -34.13 3.02 31.60
CA LEU A 4 -33.99 1.63 32.04
C LEU A 4 -32.72 1.41 32.87
N ALA A 5 -31.60 2.04 32.48
CA ALA A 5 -30.37 1.95 33.24
C ALA A 5 -30.45 2.70 34.58
N LEU A 6 -31.17 3.83 34.64
CA LEU A 6 -31.41 4.56 35.88
C LEU A 6 -32.32 3.77 36.83
N LEU A 7 -33.39 3.16 36.31
CA LEU A 7 -34.27 2.28 37.07
C LEU A 7 -33.52 1.08 37.64
N ALA A 8 -32.74 0.38 36.81
CA ALA A 8 -31.95 -0.77 37.24
C ALA A 8 -30.95 -0.40 38.34
N ARG A 9 -30.31 0.77 38.25
CA ARG A 9 -29.39 1.27 39.28
C ARG A 9 -30.10 1.60 40.60
N ARG A 10 -31.33 2.13 40.55
CA ARG A 10 -32.12 2.39 41.77
C ARG A 10 -32.52 1.10 42.49
N MET A 11 -32.73 0.01 41.75
CA MET A 11 -33.13 -1.28 42.30
C MET A 11 -31.94 -2.22 42.59
N ALA A 12 -30.70 -1.77 42.39
CA ALA A 12 -29.51 -2.62 42.53
C ALA A 12 -29.40 -3.23 43.93
N GLY A 13 -29.10 -4.54 44.03
CA GLY A 13 -28.99 -5.26 45.30
C GLY A 13 -30.32 -5.68 45.95
N THR A 14 -31.46 -5.39 45.34
CA THR A 14 -32.79 -5.80 45.86
C THR A 14 -33.22 -7.18 45.32
N SER A 15 -34.10 -7.90 46.03
CA SER A 15 -34.78 -9.09 45.47
C SER A 15 -35.68 -8.73 44.30
N GLN A 16 -36.36 -7.58 44.39
CA GLN A 16 -37.26 -7.08 43.34
C GLN A 16 -36.57 -6.95 41.97
N LEU A 17 -35.29 -6.51 41.92
CA LEU A 17 -34.54 -6.48 40.67
C LEU A 17 -34.28 -7.89 40.15
N ARG A 18 -33.89 -8.83 41.01
CA ARG A 18 -33.60 -10.22 40.61
C ARG A 18 -34.85 -10.91 40.06
N ASP A 19 -36.00 -10.72 40.71
CA ASP A 19 -37.28 -11.26 40.26
C ASP A 19 -37.68 -10.67 38.90
N LEU A 20 -37.56 -9.34 38.74
CA LEU A 20 -37.82 -8.67 37.46
C LEU A 20 -36.90 -9.17 36.34
N LEU A 21 -35.60 -9.34 36.61
CA LEU A 21 -34.64 -9.86 35.63
C LEU A 21 -34.99 -11.30 35.24
N ALA A 22 -35.39 -12.15 36.19
CA ALA A 22 -35.80 -13.52 35.93
C ALA A 22 -37.11 -13.57 35.11
N ASP A 23 -38.08 -12.72 35.43
CA ASP A 23 -39.34 -12.60 34.70
C ASP A 23 -39.12 -12.17 33.25
N LEU A 24 -38.29 -11.14 33.04
CA LEU A 24 -37.92 -10.70 31.69
C LEU A 24 -37.10 -11.76 30.95
N HIS A 25 -36.26 -12.54 31.63
CA HIS A 25 -35.46 -13.58 30.99
C HIS A 25 -36.30 -14.77 30.49
N ARG A 26 -37.40 -15.09 31.20
CA ARG A 26 -38.34 -16.15 30.80
C ARG A 26 -39.20 -15.77 29.58
N GLN A 27 -39.27 -14.49 29.25
CA GLN A 27 -40.02 -13.99 28.10
C GLN A 27 -39.22 -14.11 26.79
N GLY A 28 -39.54 -13.26 25.80
CA GLY A 28 -38.97 -13.28 24.46
C GLY A 28 -37.56 -12.72 24.37
N ARG A 29 -37.07 -12.67 23.13
CA ARG A 29 -35.73 -12.17 22.78
C ARG A 29 -35.47 -10.76 23.30
N ASP A 30 -36.46 -9.90 23.22
CA ASP A 30 -36.32 -8.48 23.52
C ASP A 30 -36.32 -8.20 25.02
N GLU A 31 -37.16 -8.92 25.75
CA GLU A 31 -37.20 -8.90 27.20
C GLU A 31 -35.89 -9.43 27.78
N ARG A 32 -35.33 -10.51 27.21
CA ARG A 32 -34.00 -11.01 27.58
C ARG A 32 -32.88 -9.99 27.35
N ARG A 33 -32.88 -9.28 26.22
CA ARG A 33 -31.90 -8.20 25.95
C ARG A 33 -32.08 -7.02 26.90
N THR A 34 -33.32 -6.71 27.25
CA THR A 34 -33.66 -5.67 28.25
C THR A 34 -33.15 -6.07 29.63
N ALA A 35 -33.41 -7.31 30.06
CA ALA A 35 -32.90 -7.88 31.30
C ALA A 35 -31.37 -7.81 31.35
N LEU A 36 -30.68 -8.25 30.29
CA LEU A 36 -29.22 -8.17 30.21
C LEU A 36 -28.73 -6.72 30.33
N HIS A 37 -29.36 -5.76 29.64
CA HIS A 37 -28.97 -4.34 29.73
C HIS A 37 -29.19 -3.78 31.15
N MET A 38 -30.30 -4.13 31.80
CA MET A 38 -30.58 -3.75 33.19
C MET A 38 -29.58 -4.37 34.16
N ALA A 39 -29.31 -5.68 34.04
CA ALA A 39 -28.32 -6.39 34.85
C ALA A 39 -26.92 -5.77 34.71
N MET A 40 -26.50 -5.44 33.49
CA MET A 40 -25.23 -4.75 33.25
C MET A 40 -25.19 -3.34 33.86
N ALA A 41 -26.31 -2.61 33.84
CA ALA A 41 -26.40 -1.27 34.41
C ALA A 41 -26.39 -1.27 35.94
N ALA A 42 -27.03 -2.27 36.56
CA ALA A 42 -27.11 -2.49 38.00
C ALA A 42 -25.90 -3.25 38.59
N ARG A 43 -25.05 -3.83 37.73
CA ARG A 43 -23.93 -4.71 38.10
C ARG A 43 -24.36 -6.03 38.78
N GLU A 44 -25.48 -6.59 38.37
CA GLU A 44 -25.93 -7.94 38.79
C GLU A 44 -25.10 -9.02 38.09
N LEU A 45 -23.91 -9.31 38.62
CA LEU A 45 -22.90 -10.15 37.96
C LEU A 45 -23.38 -11.58 37.73
N GLY A 46 -24.02 -12.20 38.71
CA GLY A 46 -24.50 -13.59 38.61
C GLY A 46 -25.49 -13.79 37.44
N PHE A 47 -26.34 -12.81 37.16
CA PHE A 47 -27.22 -12.86 36.00
C PHE A 47 -26.45 -12.79 34.68
N VAL A 48 -25.45 -11.90 34.60
CA VAL A 48 -24.61 -11.75 33.39
C VAL A 48 -23.79 -13.02 33.15
N GLU A 49 -23.24 -13.63 34.21
CA GLU A 49 -22.50 -14.88 34.15
C GLU A 49 -23.39 -16.04 33.70
N ALA A 50 -24.61 -16.14 34.23
CA ALA A 50 -25.61 -17.11 33.78
C ALA A 50 -25.96 -16.93 32.29
N VAL A 51 -26.09 -15.67 31.81
CA VAL A 51 -26.29 -15.39 30.39
C VAL A 51 -25.11 -15.83 29.52
N LEU A 52 -23.88 -15.61 29.97
CA LEU A 52 -22.67 -16.04 29.25
C LEU A 52 -22.58 -17.57 29.14
N ALA A 53 -23.05 -18.30 30.16
CA ALA A 53 -23.12 -19.77 30.15
C ALA A 53 -24.40 -20.33 29.50
N GLY A 54 -25.46 -19.53 29.35
CA GLY A 54 -26.79 -19.97 28.89
C GLY A 54 -26.87 -20.31 27.39
N PRO A 55 -27.94 -20.92 26.87
CA PRO A 55 -27.99 -21.47 25.51
C PRO A 55 -28.16 -20.44 24.36
N ASP A 56 -28.47 -19.18 24.67
CA ASP A 56 -28.75 -18.14 23.67
C ASP A 56 -27.47 -17.43 23.18
N MET A 57 -27.00 -17.81 21.99
CA MET A 57 -25.74 -17.32 21.41
C MET A 57 -25.74 -15.82 21.09
N ASP A 58 -26.90 -15.26 20.71
CA ASP A 58 -27.03 -13.84 20.44
C ASP A 58 -26.95 -13.03 21.74
N LEU A 59 -27.58 -13.54 22.79
CA LEU A 59 -27.54 -12.94 24.11
C LEU A 59 -26.14 -13.04 24.73
N ARG A 60 -25.44 -14.18 24.59
CA ARG A 60 -24.02 -14.32 24.95
C ARG A 60 -23.16 -13.26 24.27
N ARG A 61 -23.34 -13.08 22.95
CA ARG A 61 -22.59 -12.08 22.18
C ARG A 61 -22.84 -10.67 22.70
N ALA A 62 -24.08 -10.33 23.06
CA ALA A 62 -24.41 -9.05 23.68
C ALA A 62 -23.75 -8.90 25.06
N ALA A 63 -23.70 -9.97 25.84
CA ALA A 63 -23.11 -10.01 27.19
C ALA A 63 -21.59 -9.84 27.18
N LEU A 64 -20.89 -10.12 26.07
CA LEU A 64 -19.44 -9.86 25.94
C LEU A 64 -19.05 -8.40 26.23
N ARG A 65 -19.97 -7.44 26.06
CA ARG A 65 -19.72 -6.06 26.47
C ARG A 65 -19.45 -5.93 27.98
N ALA A 66 -20.12 -6.76 28.80
CA ALA A 66 -19.94 -6.78 30.25
C ALA A 66 -18.54 -7.25 30.66
N VAL A 67 -17.97 -8.23 29.95
CA VAL A 67 -16.60 -8.73 30.19
C VAL A 67 -15.55 -7.62 30.12
N ARG A 68 -15.82 -6.57 29.33
CA ARG A 68 -14.93 -5.41 29.18
C ARG A 68 -15.05 -4.39 30.31
N THR A 69 -16.18 -4.33 30.98
CA THR A 69 -16.54 -3.21 31.87
C THR A 69 -16.86 -3.62 33.30
N LEU A 70 -17.07 -4.92 33.56
CA LEU A 70 -17.50 -5.49 34.84
C LEU A 70 -16.55 -6.63 35.25
N PRO A 71 -16.43 -6.90 36.56
CA PRO A 71 -15.59 -7.99 37.10
C PRO A 71 -16.29 -9.36 36.97
N ILE A 72 -16.57 -9.77 35.73
CA ILE A 72 -17.12 -11.11 35.41
C ILE A 72 -16.06 -12.18 35.66
N GLY A 73 -16.45 -13.29 36.29
CA GLY A 73 -15.58 -14.43 36.59
C GLY A 73 -15.12 -15.19 35.34
N ASP A 74 -13.90 -15.72 35.38
CA ASP A 74 -13.26 -16.41 34.24
C ASP A 74 -13.97 -17.70 33.83
N GLN A 75 -14.64 -18.37 34.76
CA GLN A 75 -15.44 -19.56 34.46
C GLN A 75 -16.59 -19.25 33.50
N ALA A 76 -17.31 -18.15 33.73
CA ALA A 76 -18.39 -17.72 32.84
C ALA A 76 -17.87 -17.28 31.46
N VAL A 77 -16.71 -16.62 31.42
CA VAL A 77 -16.03 -16.25 30.17
C VAL A 77 -15.63 -17.49 29.37
N THR A 78 -15.14 -18.54 30.05
CA THR A 78 -14.78 -19.83 29.44
C THR A 78 -16.03 -20.57 28.95
N ALA A 79 -17.09 -20.60 29.76
CA ALA A 79 -18.36 -21.23 29.41
C ALA A 79 -18.99 -20.61 28.14
N ALA A 80 -18.72 -19.33 27.87
CA ALA A 80 -19.20 -18.66 26.65
C ALA A 80 -18.69 -19.33 25.35
N LEU A 81 -17.58 -20.06 25.38
CA LEU A 81 -17.04 -20.83 24.25
C LEU A 81 -17.72 -22.20 24.05
N HIS A 82 -18.48 -22.68 25.02
CA HIS A 82 -19.16 -23.97 24.91
C HIS A 82 -20.17 -23.93 23.75
N ASP A 83 -19.94 -24.77 22.75
CA ASP A 83 -20.73 -24.84 21.51
C ASP A 83 -20.88 -23.48 20.78
N ALA A 84 -19.92 -22.57 20.97
CA ALA A 84 -19.99 -21.23 20.41
C ALA A 84 -19.76 -21.24 18.89
N PRO A 85 -20.58 -20.52 18.09
CA PRO A 85 -20.34 -20.34 16.66
C PRO A 85 -19.08 -19.50 16.40
N ALA A 86 -18.48 -19.63 15.22
CA ALA A 86 -17.22 -18.97 14.87
C ALA A 86 -17.24 -17.44 15.08
N GLU A 87 -18.36 -16.77 14.78
CA GLU A 87 -18.46 -15.34 15.04
C GLU A 87 -18.44 -14.97 16.53
N LEU A 88 -19.02 -15.79 17.40
CA LEU A 88 -19.00 -15.56 18.84
C LEU A 88 -17.60 -15.79 19.41
N ARG A 89 -16.90 -16.85 18.97
CA ARG A 89 -15.50 -17.12 19.36
C ARG A 89 -14.57 -15.95 19.03
N LEU A 90 -14.61 -15.48 17.78
CA LEU A 90 -13.80 -14.33 17.34
C LEU A 90 -14.17 -13.03 18.08
N ALA A 91 -15.46 -12.83 18.38
CA ALA A 91 -15.91 -11.69 19.17
C ALA A 91 -15.39 -11.76 20.62
N LEU A 92 -15.35 -12.95 21.21
CA LEU A 92 -14.77 -13.19 22.54
C LEU A 92 -13.26 -12.94 22.53
N TYR A 93 -12.50 -13.47 21.56
CA TYR A 93 -11.05 -13.22 21.49
C TYR A 93 -10.73 -11.73 21.41
N ARG A 94 -11.45 -11.00 20.55
CA ARG A 94 -11.34 -9.53 20.48
C ARG A 94 -11.71 -8.86 21.81
N THR A 95 -12.68 -9.41 22.53
CA THR A 95 -13.12 -8.90 23.83
C THR A 95 -12.03 -9.11 24.89
N LEU A 96 -11.37 -10.27 24.91
CA LEU A 96 -10.25 -10.57 25.81
C LEU A 96 -9.06 -9.61 25.56
N VAL A 97 -8.74 -9.32 24.30
CA VAL A 97 -7.71 -8.31 23.94
C VAL A 97 -8.06 -6.95 24.54
N ILE A 98 -9.30 -6.48 24.34
CA ILE A 98 -9.71 -5.15 24.81
C ILE A 98 -9.81 -5.10 26.34
N ALA A 99 -10.28 -6.17 26.97
CA ALA A 99 -10.43 -6.30 28.42
C ALA A 99 -9.11 -6.59 29.14
N ARG A 100 -8.03 -6.91 28.41
CA ARG A 100 -6.69 -7.26 28.92
C ARG A 100 -6.71 -8.48 29.87
N ARG A 101 -7.57 -9.46 29.62
CA ARG A 101 -7.72 -10.71 30.40
C ARG A 101 -6.69 -11.77 29.98
N ARG A 102 -5.40 -11.52 30.27
CA ARG A 102 -4.28 -12.33 29.77
C ARG A 102 -4.30 -13.77 30.28
N GLU A 103 -4.39 -13.97 31.59
CA GLU A 103 -4.37 -15.30 32.20
C GLU A 103 -5.52 -16.20 31.72
N THR A 104 -6.70 -15.61 31.49
CA THR A 104 -7.85 -16.32 30.92
C THR A 104 -7.56 -16.73 29.47
N ALA A 105 -7.00 -15.84 28.66
CA ALA A 105 -6.63 -16.16 27.28
C ALA A 105 -5.55 -17.26 27.21
N GLU A 106 -4.56 -17.21 28.10
CA GLU A 106 -3.47 -18.20 28.15
C GLU A 106 -3.96 -19.58 28.58
N ARG A 107 -4.89 -19.65 29.54
CA ARG A 107 -5.56 -20.91 29.92
C ARG A 107 -6.41 -21.49 28.77
N LEU A 108 -7.06 -20.64 27.99
CA LEU A 108 -7.91 -21.07 26.86
C LEU A 108 -7.10 -21.50 25.63
N LEU A 109 -5.86 -21.04 25.48
CA LEU A 109 -5.09 -21.22 24.25
C LEU A 109 -4.88 -22.70 23.85
N PRO A 110 -4.47 -23.62 24.74
CA PRO A 110 -4.31 -25.04 24.39
C PRO A 110 -5.63 -25.70 23.95
N ASP A 111 -6.73 -25.41 24.66
CA ASP A 111 -8.06 -25.95 24.32
C ASP A 111 -8.56 -25.41 22.99
N VAL A 112 -8.31 -24.12 22.71
CA VAL A 112 -8.68 -23.49 21.44
C VAL A 112 -7.91 -24.12 20.28
N HIS A 113 -6.60 -24.32 20.47
CA HIS A 113 -5.73 -25.00 19.52
C HIS A 113 -6.22 -26.42 19.22
N ALA A 114 -6.48 -27.22 20.26
CA ALA A 114 -6.92 -28.60 20.11
C ALA A 114 -8.30 -28.73 19.43
N ARG A 115 -9.24 -27.83 19.71
CA ARG A 115 -10.64 -27.95 19.22
C ARG A 115 -10.87 -27.29 17.87
N TRP A 116 -10.25 -26.15 17.61
CA TRP A 116 -10.53 -25.32 16.42
C TRP A 116 -9.30 -25.07 15.53
N GLY A 117 -8.12 -25.54 15.94
CA GLY A 117 -6.89 -25.52 15.16
C GLY A 117 -6.12 -24.19 15.23
N ASP A 118 -5.01 -24.16 14.51
CA ASP A 118 -3.95 -23.15 14.60
C ASP A 118 -4.43 -21.74 14.30
N ARG A 119 -5.40 -21.58 13.39
CA ARG A 119 -5.94 -20.25 13.03
C ARG A 119 -6.68 -19.58 14.17
N GLU A 120 -7.44 -20.33 14.96
CA GLU A 120 -8.14 -19.75 16.10
C GLU A 120 -7.21 -19.53 17.28
N ALA A 121 -6.24 -20.43 17.51
CA ALA A 121 -5.17 -20.23 18.47
C ALA A 121 -4.36 -18.96 18.16
N ALA A 122 -3.95 -18.78 16.90
CA ALA A 122 -3.25 -17.59 16.43
C ALA A 122 -4.07 -16.31 16.57
N ALA A 123 -5.40 -16.38 16.40
CA ALA A 123 -6.30 -15.25 16.61
C ALA A 123 -6.45 -14.84 18.09
N LEU A 124 -6.18 -15.76 19.03
CA LEU A 124 -6.21 -15.52 20.47
C LEU A 124 -4.87 -14.99 21.02
N LEU A 125 -3.74 -15.25 20.35
CA LEU A 125 -2.42 -14.78 20.77
C LEU A 125 -2.34 -13.28 21.16
N PRO A 126 -2.99 -12.32 20.46
CA PRO A 126 -2.96 -10.92 20.85
C PRO A 126 -3.53 -10.63 22.26
N ALA A 127 -4.32 -11.55 22.82
CA ALA A 127 -4.87 -11.44 24.18
C ALA A 127 -3.94 -12.01 25.26
N CYS A 128 -2.96 -12.82 24.89
CA CYS A 128 -2.01 -13.47 25.81
C CYS A 128 -0.91 -12.50 26.28
N GLY A 129 -0.09 -12.91 27.25
CA GLY A 129 1.12 -12.21 27.66
C GLY A 129 2.32 -12.45 26.75
N GLY A 130 3.33 -11.59 26.83
CA GLY A 130 4.55 -11.65 26.00
C GLY A 130 5.25 -13.01 26.04
N PRO A 131 5.53 -13.60 27.23
CA PRO A 131 6.20 -14.91 27.32
C PRO A 131 5.43 -16.04 26.62
N THR A 132 4.10 -16.07 26.77
CA THR A 132 3.26 -17.05 26.07
C THR A 132 3.31 -16.85 24.56
N VAL A 133 3.28 -15.60 24.09
CA VAL A 133 3.39 -15.30 22.67
C VAL A 133 4.76 -15.70 22.12
N SER A 134 5.87 -15.39 22.79
CA SER A 134 7.21 -15.84 22.35
C SER A 134 7.30 -17.36 22.26
N ARG A 135 6.64 -18.10 23.15
CA ARG A 135 6.61 -19.58 23.10
C ARG A 135 5.77 -20.13 21.95
N TRP A 136 4.57 -19.61 21.74
CA TRP A 136 3.61 -20.19 20.79
C TRP A 136 3.68 -19.60 19.37
N LEU A 137 4.20 -18.38 19.23
CA LEU A 137 4.25 -17.69 17.94
C LEU A 137 5.09 -18.45 16.91
N PRO A 138 6.29 -18.99 17.20
CA PRO A 138 7.09 -19.71 16.19
C PRO A 138 6.31 -20.85 15.50
N ASP A 139 5.50 -21.60 16.26
CA ASP A 139 4.68 -22.69 15.74
C ASP A 139 3.44 -22.17 15.00
N LEU A 140 2.78 -21.13 15.53
CA LEU A 140 1.51 -20.60 15.01
C LEU A 140 1.67 -19.48 13.97
N ALA A 141 2.89 -19.03 13.68
CA ALA A 141 3.14 -17.85 12.84
C ALA A 141 2.51 -17.98 11.44
N HIS A 142 2.47 -19.21 10.92
CA HIS A 142 1.89 -19.54 9.63
C HIS A 142 0.36 -19.31 9.57
N ALA A 143 -0.32 -19.40 10.71
CA ALA A 143 -1.77 -19.26 10.86
C ALA A 143 -2.22 -17.85 11.25
N VAL A 144 -1.28 -16.95 11.54
CA VAL A 144 -1.54 -15.54 11.89
C VAL A 144 -2.16 -14.80 10.71
N THR A 145 -3.42 -14.37 10.88
CA THR A 145 -4.14 -13.57 9.88
C THR A 145 -3.98 -12.06 10.09
N SER A 146 -3.64 -11.61 11.31
CA SER A 146 -3.50 -10.19 11.65
C SER A 146 -2.21 -9.89 12.41
N TRP A 147 -1.12 -9.78 11.65
CA TRP A 147 0.19 -9.33 12.15
C TRP A 147 0.14 -7.94 12.80
N HIS A 148 -0.77 -7.07 12.35
CA HIS A 148 -1.00 -5.76 12.97
C HIS A 148 -1.41 -5.89 14.44
N ALA A 149 -2.37 -6.77 14.77
CA ALA A 149 -2.88 -6.91 16.13
C ALA A 149 -1.79 -7.44 17.07
N LEU A 150 -1.00 -8.41 16.62
CA LEU A 150 0.15 -8.93 17.37
C LEU A 150 1.23 -7.87 17.57
N SER A 151 1.66 -7.20 16.50
CA SER A 151 2.74 -6.20 16.57
C SER A 151 2.40 -5.03 17.50
N LYS A 152 1.12 -4.66 17.58
CA LYS A 152 0.67 -3.60 18.48
C LYS A 152 0.79 -3.97 19.97
N SER A 153 0.61 -5.24 20.31
CA SER A 153 0.63 -5.72 21.70
C SER A 153 1.97 -6.32 22.12
N HIS A 154 2.70 -6.92 21.17
CA HIS A 154 3.81 -7.84 21.40
C HIS A 154 4.94 -7.63 20.38
N ALA A 155 5.38 -6.38 20.19
CA ALA A 155 6.40 -6.01 19.21
C ALA A 155 7.69 -6.84 19.35
N GLY A 156 8.20 -7.01 20.58
CA GLY A 156 9.42 -7.79 20.85
C GLY A 156 9.33 -9.25 20.36
N ALA A 157 8.28 -9.98 20.74
CA ALA A 157 8.07 -11.36 20.32
C ALA A 157 7.91 -11.51 18.80
N VAL A 158 7.28 -10.52 18.15
CA VAL A 158 7.13 -10.52 16.68
C VAL A 158 8.47 -10.32 15.98
N LEU A 159 9.32 -9.41 16.46
CA LEU A 159 10.65 -9.19 15.88
C LEU A 159 11.60 -10.36 16.15
N GLU A 160 11.49 -11.01 17.31
CA GLU A 160 12.22 -12.24 17.63
C GLU A 160 11.82 -13.40 16.70
N ALA A 161 10.52 -13.63 16.50
CA ALA A 161 10.03 -14.64 15.57
C ALA A 161 10.43 -14.32 14.12
N ALA A 162 10.49 -13.04 13.73
CA ALA A 162 10.99 -12.61 12.43
C ALA A 162 12.46 -12.98 12.24
N ASP A 163 13.30 -12.68 13.22
CA ASP A 163 14.72 -12.98 13.21
C ASP A 163 14.99 -14.48 13.13
N GLN A 164 14.27 -15.28 13.93
CA GLN A 164 14.34 -16.75 13.90
C GLN A 164 13.96 -17.32 12.52
N GLU A 165 12.89 -16.83 11.91
CA GLU A 165 12.43 -17.31 10.61
C GLU A 165 13.38 -16.96 9.46
N LEU A 166 13.90 -15.73 9.45
CA LEU A 166 14.88 -15.31 8.45
C LEU A 166 16.19 -16.09 8.61
N SER A 167 16.64 -16.29 9.85
CA SER A 167 17.81 -17.12 10.17
C SER A 167 17.61 -18.60 9.81
N ALA A 168 16.37 -19.08 9.79
CA ALA A 168 16.02 -20.44 9.38
C ALA A 168 15.97 -20.63 7.84
N GLY A 169 16.52 -19.70 7.06
CA GLY A 169 16.66 -19.84 5.60
C GLY A 169 15.43 -19.42 4.79
N ILE A 170 14.46 -18.72 5.38
CA ILE A 170 13.33 -18.17 4.63
C ILE A 170 13.80 -16.97 3.83
N HIS A 171 13.60 -17.02 2.50
CA HIS A 171 13.97 -15.92 1.62
C HIS A 171 13.31 -14.58 2.04
N ALA A 172 14.15 -13.59 2.37
CA ALA A 172 13.80 -12.26 2.89
C ALA A 172 12.62 -11.59 2.18
N TRP A 173 12.64 -11.52 0.84
CA TRP A 173 11.55 -10.90 0.07
C TRP A 173 10.21 -11.63 0.22
N SER A 174 10.24 -12.96 0.29
CA SER A 174 9.02 -13.77 0.40
C SER A 174 8.39 -13.61 1.78
N TRP A 175 9.24 -13.54 2.80
CA TRP A 175 8.88 -13.23 4.17
C TRP A 175 8.25 -11.82 4.26
N TRP A 176 8.95 -10.81 3.72
CA TRP A 176 8.50 -9.43 3.76
C TRP A 176 7.16 -9.24 3.05
N ARG A 177 7.00 -9.81 1.84
CA ARG A 177 5.75 -9.73 1.07
C ARG A 177 4.55 -10.26 1.85
N ARG A 178 4.76 -11.25 2.70
CA ARG A 178 3.69 -11.93 3.45
C ARG A 178 3.44 -11.33 4.82
N ARG A 179 4.49 -10.90 5.53
CA ARG A 179 4.44 -10.52 6.95
C ARG A 179 4.92 -9.09 7.19
N GLY A 180 5.91 -8.65 6.43
CA GLY A 180 6.65 -7.39 6.56
C GLY A 180 5.80 -6.14 6.81
N VAL A 181 4.70 -5.96 6.07
CA VAL A 181 3.84 -4.76 6.27
C VAL A 181 3.15 -4.76 7.64
N GLY A 182 2.73 -5.93 8.12
CA GLY A 182 2.08 -6.07 9.42
C GLY A 182 3.08 -6.03 10.57
N THR A 183 4.26 -6.62 10.39
CA THR A 183 5.37 -6.63 11.37
C THR A 183 6.08 -5.29 11.44
N ALA A 184 6.08 -4.49 10.37
CA ALA A 184 6.65 -3.13 10.37
C ALA A 184 6.06 -2.22 11.46
N LEU A 185 4.84 -2.47 11.92
CA LEU A 185 4.26 -1.72 13.05
C LEU A 185 4.95 -2.01 14.38
N ALA A 186 5.63 -3.14 14.53
CA ALA A 186 6.44 -3.43 15.71
C ALA A 186 7.56 -2.39 15.88
N ALA A 187 8.05 -1.82 14.77
CA ALA A 187 9.06 -0.77 14.77
C ALA A 187 8.59 0.55 15.41
N LEU A 188 7.27 0.77 15.56
CA LEU A 188 6.77 1.93 16.33
C LEU A 188 7.08 1.80 17.83
N ALA A 189 7.16 0.57 18.35
CA ALA A 189 7.46 0.30 19.75
C ALA A 189 8.94 -0.07 19.95
N GLU A 190 9.55 -0.77 18.99
CA GLU A 190 10.91 -1.32 19.08
C GLU A 190 11.74 -0.94 17.82
N PRO A 191 12.00 0.37 17.58
CA PRO A 191 12.64 0.82 16.36
C PRO A 191 14.09 0.34 16.21
N THR A 192 14.88 0.31 17.29
CA THR A 192 16.29 -0.15 17.25
C THR A 192 16.39 -1.62 16.88
N ARG A 193 15.57 -2.49 17.49
CA ARG A 193 15.51 -3.91 17.14
C ARG A 193 15.08 -4.15 15.69
N MET A 194 14.17 -3.31 15.17
CA MET A 194 13.83 -3.37 13.75
C MET A 194 15.02 -2.98 12.88
N LEU A 195 15.80 -1.94 13.24
CA LEU A 195 17.02 -1.60 12.51
C LEU A 195 18.02 -2.75 12.53
N ASP A 196 18.23 -3.40 13.68
CA ASP A 196 19.10 -4.57 13.79
C ASP A 196 18.65 -5.70 12.85
N LEU A 197 17.35 -5.97 12.78
CA LEU A 197 16.76 -6.97 11.88
C LEU A 197 16.96 -6.60 10.40
N LEU A 198 16.70 -5.34 10.04
CA LEU A 198 16.83 -4.83 8.67
C LEU A 198 18.29 -4.89 8.19
N GLU A 199 19.24 -4.58 9.06
CA GLU A 199 20.67 -4.63 8.76
C GLU A 199 21.21 -6.07 8.71
N ARG A 200 20.81 -6.94 9.65
CA ARG A 200 21.31 -8.32 9.75
C ARG A 200 20.92 -9.19 8.56
N HIS A 201 19.67 -9.07 8.11
CA HIS A 201 19.10 -9.91 7.04
C HIS A 201 19.01 -9.18 5.70
N ASP A 202 19.70 -8.04 5.58
CA ASP A 202 19.71 -7.14 4.41
C ASP A 202 18.32 -7.03 3.74
N LEU A 203 17.30 -6.73 4.55
CA LEU A 203 15.90 -6.78 4.11
C LEU A 203 15.56 -5.64 3.14
N TRP A 204 16.53 -4.89 2.62
CA TRP A 204 16.28 -3.67 1.87
C TRP A 204 16.25 -3.88 0.36
N PHE A 205 15.07 -4.28 -0.13
CA PHE A 205 14.75 -4.17 -1.55
C PHE A 205 13.98 -2.87 -1.82
N PRO A 206 14.25 -2.12 -2.91
CA PRO A 206 13.66 -0.79 -3.19
C PRO A 206 12.14 -0.75 -3.44
N ARG A 207 11.42 -1.80 -3.08
CA ARG A 207 9.97 -1.97 -3.24
C ARG A 207 9.24 -2.20 -1.93
N ILE A 208 9.87 -1.97 -0.78
CA ILE A 208 9.26 -2.14 0.53
C ILE A 208 8.65 -0.82 1.00
N PRO A 209 7.31 -0.64 0.90
CA PRO A 209 6.67 0.55 1.42
C PRO A 209 6.53 0.45 2.94
N LEU A 210 7.37 1.19 3.67
CA LEU A 210 7.16 1.41 5.10
C LEU A 210 6.16 2.57 5.32
N PRO A 211 5.18 2.43 6.24
CA PRO A 211 4.30 3.54 6.60
C PRO A 211 5.11 4.75 7.11
N ALA A 212 4.67 5.97 6.80
CA ALA A 212 5.40 7.19 7.18
C ALA A 212 5.66 7.32 8.69
N GLY A 213 4.73 6.82 9.53
CA GLY A 213 4.91 6.79 10.98
C GLY A 213 6.03 5.83 11.42
N VAL A 214 6.17 4.68 10.74
CA VAL A 214 7.24 3.70 11.01
C VAL A 214 8.59 4.28 10.62
N LEU A 215 8.71 4.84 9.41
CA LEU A 215 9.94 5.53 8.99
C LEU A 215 10.30 6.65 9.98
N GLY A 216 9.31 7.44 10.42
CA GLY A 216 9.51 8.44 11.45
C GLY A 216 10.12 7.87 12.74
N ALA A 217 9.60 6.75 13.23
CA ALA A 217 10.12 6.10 14.44
C ALA A 217 11.56 5.57 14.27
N LEU A 218 11.88 4.99 13.11
CA LEU A 218 13.25 4.54 12.81
C LEU A 218 14.24 5.72 12.77
N PHE A 219 13.88 6.82 12.11
CA PHE A 219 14.70 8.02 12.07
C PHE A 219 14.91 8.69 13.44
N GLU A 220 13.90 8.65 14.31
CA GLU A 220 14.05 9.16 15.68
C GLU A 220 14.94 8.25 16.53
N ALA A 221 14.96 6.94 16.25
CA ALA A 221 15.83 6.00 16.96
C ALA A 221 17.29 6.12 16.51
N ASP A 222 17.54 6.12 15.20
CA ASP A 222 18.87 6.36 14.63
C ASP A 222 18.75 6.82 13.17
N ALA A 223 18.96 8.12 12.94
CA ALA A 223 18.85 8.71 11.61
C ALA A 223 19.95 8.24 10.65
N VAL A 224 21.15 7.95 11.15
CA VAL A 224 22.31 7.54 10.33
C VAL A 224 22.12 6.11 9.87
N ARG A 225 21.87 5.17 10.81
CA ARG A 225 21.59 3.77 10.48
C ARG A 225 20.37 3.64 9.58
N THR A 226 19.29 4.37 9.87
CA THR A 226 18.10 4.37 8.99
C THR A 226 18.46 4.85 7.59
N THR A 227 19.24 5.93 7.46
CA THR A 227 19.67 6.44 6.15
C THR A 227 20.50 5.40 5.40
N ARG A 228 21.48 4.77 6.07
CA ARG A 228 22.29 3.69 5.50
C ARG A 228 21.45 2.52 5.02
N VAL A 229 20.51 2.04 5.84
CA VAL A 229 19.59 0.97 5.44
C VAL A 229 18.80 1.37 4.19
N LEU A 230 18.32 2.62 4.10
CA LEU A 230 17.57 3.10 2.94
C LEU A 230 18.41 3.24 1.67
N THR A 231 19.72 3.48 1.79
CA THR A 231 20.65 3.72 0.67
C THR A 231 21.43 2.47 0.23
N ARG A 232 21.59 1.46 1.10
CA ARG A 232 22.46 0.28 0.93
C ARG A 232 22.17 -0.68 -0.24
N GLY A 233 21.10 -0.51 -1.01
CA GLY A 233 20.71 -1.50 -2.03
C GLY A 233 20.22 -0.96 -3.38
N SER A 234 20.10 0.37 -3.55
CA SER A 234 19.67 0.96 -4.83
C SER A 234 19.71 2.49 -4.78
N ARG A 235 20.83 3.08 -5.18
CA ARG A 235 20.91 4.52 -5.47
C ARG A 235 20.05 4.93 -6.69
N THR A 236 19.51 4.00 -7.48
CA THR A 236 18.97 4.28 -8.82
C THR A 236 17.47 4.05 -9.01
N SER A 237 16.72 3.56 -8.01
CA SER A 237 15.31 3.17 -8.21
C SER A 237 14.25 4.15 -7.69
N TRP A 238 14.64 5.16 -6.91
CA TRP A 238 13.68 6.12 -6.36
C TRP A 238 13.43 7.20 -7.40
N SER A 239 12.18 7.41 -7.82
CA SER A 239 11.89 8.64 -8.56
C SER A 239 11.99 9.88 -7.64
N TRP A 240 11.69 9.71 -6.35
CA TRP A 240 11.79 10.75 -5.31
C TRP A 240 12.09 10.11 -3.94
N PRO A 241 12.97 10.69 -3.11
CA PRO A 241 13.24 10.19 -1.76
C PRO A 241 12.00 10.31 -0.84
N PRO A 242 11.82 9.44 0.18
CA PRO A 242 10.72 9.55 1.13
C PRO A 242 10.70 10.90 1.82
N LYS A 243 9.52 11.51 1.98
CA LYS A 243 9.38 12.75 2.76
C LYS A 243 9.94 12.64 4.18
N ALA A 244 9.89 11.44 4.80
CA ALA A 244 10.47 11.19 6.12
C ALA A 244 12.01 11.30 6.11
N LEU A 245 12.67 10.71 5.11
CA LEU A 245 14.11 10.81 4.89
C LEU A 245 14.50 12.28 4.66
N VAL A 246 13.85 12.94 3.70
CA VAL A 246 14.14 14.34 3.33
C VAL A 246 14.08 15.27 4.55
N LYS A 247 13.09 15.11 5.44
CA LYS A 247 12.97 15.95 6.65
C LYS A 247 14.13 15.77 7.65
N ARG A 248 14.85 14.65 7.59
CA ARG A 248 15.88 14.25 8.56
C ARG A 248 17.29 14.34 8.02
N LEU A 249 17.47 14.49 6.69
CA LEU A 249 18.76 14.72 6.04
C LEU A 249 19.55 15.88 6.66
N ARG A 250 18.88 16.94 7.10
CA ARG A 250 19.52 18.10 7.75
C ARG A 250 20.38 17.74 8.97
N SER A 251 20.08 16.63 9.63
CA SER A 251 20.76 16.14 10.84
C SER A 251 21.76 15.02 10.55
N CYS A 252 21.89 14.60 9.29
CA CYS A 252 22.81 13.53 8.90
C CYS A 252 24.21 14.09 8.60
N PRO A 253 25.26 13.27 8.81
CA PRO A 253 26.61 13.56 8.33
C PRO A 253 26.63 13.73 6.80
N GLU A 254 27.63 14.45 6.31
CA GLU A 254 27.80 14.73 4.89
C GLU A 254 27.89 13.46 4.03
N ALA A 255 28.62 12.44 4.49
CA ALA A 255 28.72 11.15 3.79
C ALA A 255 27.35 10.50 3.50
N GLU A 256 26.40 10.57 4.44
CA GLU A 256 25.06 10.00 4.25
C GLU A 256 24.18 10.87 3.34
N ILE A 257 24.36 12.19 3.38
CA ILE A 257 23.67 13.12 2.47
C ILE A 257 24.14 12.88 1.04
N LEU A 258 25.45 12.73 0.84
CA LEU A 258 26.05 12.38 -0.45
C LEU A 258 25.57 11.00 -0.93
N ALA A 259 25.46 10.02 -0.03
CA ALA A 259 24.90 8.70 -0.38
C ALA A 259 23.43 8.75 -0.85
N VAL A 260 22.66 9.77 -0.44
CA VAL A 260 21.27 10.02 -0.87
C VAL A 260 21.22 10.93 -2.11
N ALA A 261 22.21 11.81 -2.29
CA ALA A 261 22.36 12.68 -3.44
C ALA A 261 22.77 11.86 -4.69
N SER A 262 21.79 11.30 -5.38
CA SER A 262 21.98 10.58 -6.65
C SER A 262 22.49 11.49 -7.79
N ASP A 263 23.09 10.89 -8.82
CA ASP A 263 23.38 11.48 -10.16
C ASP A 263 22.15 12.06 -10.92
N ASN A 264 20.97 12.09 -10.31
CA ASN A 264 19.76 12.66 -10.91
C ASN A 264 19.51 14.08 -10.34
N PRO A 265 19.66 15.14 -11.16
CA PRO A 265 19.47 16.53 -10.72
C PRO A 265 18.12 16.77 -10.01
N HIS A 266 17.05 16.08 -10.40
CA HIS A 266 15.73 16.25 -9.77
C HIS A 266 15.68 15.74 -8.32
N GLN A 267 16.44 14.69 -8.00
CA GLN A 267 16.56 14.22 -6.61
C GLN A 267 17.40 15.19 -5.79
N LEU A 268 18.49 15.70 -6.37
CA LEU A 268 19.36 16.67 -5.71
C LEU A 268 18.62 17.97 -5.37
N VAL A 269 17.70 18.46 -6.22
CA VAL A 269 16.80 19.59 -5.87
C VAL A 269 16.08 19.32 -4.53
N THR A 270 15.55 18.11 -4.35
CA THR A 270 14.81 17.73 -3.15
C THR A 270 15.71 17.66 -1.93
N VAL A 271 16.92 17.12 -2.09
CA VAL A 271 17.95 17.05 -1.04
C VAL A 271 18.38 18.45 -0.64
N LEU A 272 18.83 19.30 -1.57
CA LEU A 272 19.30 20.65 -1.29
C LEU A 272 18.23 21.51 -0.60
N ARG A 273 16.97 21.47 -1.07
CA ARG A 273 15.85 22.20 -0.45
C ARG A 273 15.56 21.78 0.99
N SER A 274 16.00 20.59 1.39
CA SER A 274 15.83 20.09 2.76
C SER A 274 16.95 20.49 3.71
N LEU A 275 18.08 20.96 3.17
CA LEU A 275 19.25 21.36 3.95
C LEU A 275 19.19 22.86 4.32
N PRO A 276 19.83 23.26 5.43
CA PRO A 276 20.10 24.66 5.73
C PRO A 276 20.88 25.33 4.59
N PRO A 277 20.62 26.61 4.25
CA PRO A 277 21.29 27.31 3.14
C PRO A 277 22.82 27.20 3.15
N GLU A 278 23.44 27.27 4.34
CA GLU A 278 24.89 27.19 4.55
C GLU A 278 25.52 25.89 4.04
N ARG A 279 24.80 24.77 4.10
CA ARG A 279 25.31 23.45 3.67
C ARG A 279 25.07 23.16 2.20
N ARG A 280 24.27 23.97 1.50
CA ARG A 280 23.85 23.64 0.12
C ARG A 280 24.96 23.83 -0.89
N GLY A 281 25.82 24.83 -0.68
CA GLY A 281 26.99 25.08 -1.52
C GLY A 281 27.98 23.92 -1.47
N SER A 282 28.42 23.54 -0.26
CA SER A 282 29.41 22.47 -0.09
C SER A 282 28.91 21.12 -0.63
N ILE A 283 27.65 20.76 -0.39
CA ILE A 283 27.07 19.51 -0.92
C ILE A 283 26.95 19.55 -2.45
N PHE A 284 26.60 20.71 -3.01
CA PHE A 284 26.57 20.87 -4.48
C PHE A 284 27.98 20.71 -5.07
N ASP A 285 28.98 21.33 -4.46
CA ASP A 285 30.37 21.27 -4.93
C ASP A 285 30.93 19.84 -4.82
N ALA A 286 30.65 19.13 -3.70
CA ALA A 286 31.05 17.74 -3.51
C ALA A 286 30.38 16.79 -4.53
N VAL A 287 29.11 17.01 -4.88
CA VAL A 287 28.44 16.22 -5.94
C VAL A 287 29.02 16.57 -7.32
N ALA A 288 29.29 17.83 -7.60
CA ALA A 288 29.92 18.25 -8.85
C ALA A 288 31.32 17.63 -9.01
N GLU A 289 32.11 17.56 -7.93
CA GLU A 289 33.43 16.91 -7.89
C GLU A 289 33.31 15.39 -8.12
N GLN A 290 32.35 14.71 -7.48
CA GLN A 290 32.07 13.29 -7.72
C GLN A 290 31.69 12.99 -9.18
N MET A 291 31.10 13.95 -9.88
CA MET A 291 30.71 13.85 -11.29
C MET A 291 31.85 14.21 -12.26
N GLY A 292 33.08 14.45 -11.77
CA GLY A 292 34.23 14.80 -12.62
C GLY A 292 34.28 16.28 -13.02
N GLY A 293 33.46 17.13 -12.40
CA GLY A 293 33.35 18.57 -12.68
C GLY A 293 32.00 19.00 -13.25
N SER A 294 31.74 20.30 -13.30
CA SER A 294 30.50 20.87 -13.83
C SER A 294 30.62 21.18 -15.34
N SER A 295 30.24 20.24 -16.22
CA SER A 295 30.11 20.47 -17.67
C SER A 295 28.63 20.62 -18.10
N GLY A 296 28.31 21.49 -19.07
CA GLY A 296 26.93 21.64 -19.56
C GLY A 296 25.94 22.38 -18.63
N LEU A 297 24.64 22.10 -18.82
CA LEU A 297 23.50 22.73 -18.12
C LEU A 297 22.87 21.85 -17.01
N TRP A 298 23.52 20.78 -16.57
CA TRP A 298 22.93 19.79 -15.64
C TRP A 298 22.41 20.40 -14.33
N ALA A 299 23.08 21.44 -13.82
CA ALA A 299 22.74 22.11 -12.58
C ALA A 299 21.70 23.23 -12.73
N MET A 300 21.20 23.50 -13.94
CA MET A 300 20.18 24.54 -14.18
C MET A 300 18.92 24.34 -13.30
N PRO A 301 18.40 23.11 -13.08
CA PRO A 301 17.28 22.89 -12.15
C PRO A 301 17.62 23.12 -10.67
N LEU A 302 18.90 23.22 -10.31
CA LEU A 302 19.39 23.33 -8.93
C LEU A 302 19.57 24.77 -8.47
N LEU A 303 19.68 25.73 -9.39
CA LEU A 303 20.02 27.13 -9.10
C LEU A 303 19.10 27.78 -8.04
N ASP A 304 17.79 27.52 -8.10
CA ASP A 304 16.81 27.99 -7.11
C ASP A 304 17.04 27.45 -5.68
N SER A 305 17.83 26.39 -5.54
CA SER A 305 18.12 25.75 -4.26
C SER A 305 19.44 26.25 -3.66
N LEU A 306 20.32 26.86 -4.44
CA LEU A 306 21.66 27.30 -4.03
C LEU A 306 21.65 28.69 -3.36
N PRO A 307 22.69 29.04 -2.57
CA PRO A 307 22.94 30.41 -2.15
C PRO A 307 23.10 31.35 -3.37
N SER A 308 22.70 32.62 -3.24
CA SER A 308 22.63 33.57 -4.35
C SER A 308 23.96 33.76 -5.08
N GLU A 309 25.07 33.90 -4.34
CA GLU A 309 26.40 34.07 -4.93
C GLU A 309 26.85 32.82 -5.70
N ARG A 310 26.61 31.62 -5.15
CA ARG A 310 26.95 30.35 -5.80
C ARG A 310 26.07 30.10 -7.03
N ALA A 311 24.78 30.38 -6.94
CA ALA A 311 23.85 30.29 -8.08
C ALA A 311 24.27 31.25 -9.20
N ALA A 312 24.68 32.48 -8.88
CA ALA A 312 25.18 33.45 -9.86
C ALA A 312 26.49 32.98 -10.50
N ALA A 313 27.44 32.44 -9.72
CA ALA A 313 28.69 31.90 -10.25
C ALA A 313 28.45 30.74 -11.23
N GLU A 314 27.55 29.82 -10.87
CA GLU A 314 27.19 28.68 -11.72
C GLU A 314 26.39 29.11 -12.96
N ALA A 315 25.51 30.09 -12.83
CA ALA A 315 24.79 30.67 -13.97
C ALA A 315 25.75 31.37 -14.96
N ARG A 316 26.76 32.11 -14.48
CA ARG A 316 27.80 32.70 -15.35
C ARG A 316 28.60 31.61 -16.07
N ARG A 317 28.97 30.52 -15.36
CA ARG A 317 29.66 29.36 -15.96
C ARG A 317 28.81 28.72 -17.06
N MET A 318 27.52 28.48 -16.80
CA MET A 318 26.58 27.90 -17.76
C MET A 318 26.36 28.81 -18.97
N LEU A 319 26.27 30.13 -18.78
CA LEU A 319 26.16 31.10 -19.87
C LEU A 319 27.43 31.11 -20.74
N ALA A 320 28.61 31.07 -20.13
CA ALA A 320 29.87 31.00 -20.85
C ALA A 320 30.01 29.69 -21.64
N TRP A 321 29.60 28.55 -21.06
CA TRP A 321 29.55 27.26 -21.74
C TRP A 321 28.53 27.24 -22.87
N HIS A 322 27.32 27.76 -22.65
CA HIS A 322 26.26 27.82 -23.67
C HIS A 322 26.71 28.66 -24.87
N ALA A 323 27.45 29.75 -24.63
CA ALA A 323 28.02 30.61 -25.67
C ALA A 323 29.24 30.02 -26.39
N SER A 324 30.00 29.10 -25.78
CA SER A 324 31.22 28.52 -26.38
C SER A 324 30.96 27.30 -27.26
N VAL A 325 29.78 26.69 -27.17
CA VAL A 325 29.42 25.48 -27.90
C VAL A 325 28.54 25.81 -29.10
N TRP A 326 28.91 25.35 -30.29
CA TRP A 326 28.05 25.43 -31.48
C TRP A 326 26.89 24.44 -31.36
N GLN A 327 25.66 24.92 -31.52
CA GLN A 327 24.45 24.13 -31.31
C GLN A 327 23.67 24.01 -32.64
N SER A 328 23.18 22.81 -32.93
CA SER A 328 22.29 22.61 -34.08
C SER A 328 20.95 23.31 -33.85
N PRO A 329 20.33 23.95 -34.87
CA PRO A 329 19.00 24.56 -34.77
C PRO A 329 17.86 23.59 -34.39
N ARG A 330 18.14 22.28 -34.35
CA ARG A 330 17.20 21.22 -33.96
C ARG A 330 17.45 20.69 -32.53
N ALA A 331 18.47 21.18 -31.84
CA ALA A 331 18.76 20.78 -30.47
C ALA A 331 17.87 21.55 -29.47
N HIS A 332 17.42 20.88 -28.41
CA HIS A 332 16.72 21.52 -27.29
C HIS A 332 17.56 22.58 -26.56
N LEU A 333 18.86 22.64 -26.83
CA LEU A 333 19.80 23.60 -26.25
C LEU A 333 19.77 24.97 -26.94
N ASP A 334 19.26 25.06 -28.18
CA ASP A 334 19.10 26.31 -28.94
C ASP A 334 17.80 27.07 -28.54
N ASP A 335 17.21 26.72 -27.39
CA ASP A 335 16.02 27.38 -26.87
C ASP A 335 16.40 28.80 -26.36
N PRO A 336 15.84 29.87 -26.95
CA PRO A 336 16.15 31.25 -26.56
C PRO A 336 15.69 31.60 -25.14
N SER A 337 14.94 30.73 -24.46
CA SER A 337 14.58 30.88 -23.04
C SER A 337 15.74 30.56 -22.09
N ILE A 338 16.66 29.67 -22.47
CA ILE A 338 17.74 29.19 -21.58
C ILE A 338 18.63 30.35 -21.10
N PRO A 339 19.14 31.25 -21.98
CA PRO A 339 19.95 32.37 -21.52
C PRO A 339 19.18 33.34 -20.62
N LEU A 340 17.88 33.54 -20.85
CA LEU A 340 17.03 34.39 -20.01
C LEU A 340 16.82 33.78 -18.61
N GLU A 341 16.57 32.47 -18.54
CA GLU A 341 16.44 31.75 -17.27
C GLU A 341 17.72 31.81 -16.44
N LEU A 342 18.88 31.57 -17.07
CA LEU A 342 20.20 31.68 -16.42
C LEU A 342 20.49 33.12 -15.98
N ALA A 343 20.23 34.12 -16.84
CA ALA A 343 20.42 35.53 -16.52
C ALA A 343 19.60 35.96 -15.29
N SER A 344 18.43 35.36 -15.06
CA SER A 344 17.60 35.66 -13.88
C SER A 344 18.25 35.35 -12.53
N TYR A 345 19.31 34.53 -12.50
CA TYR A 345 20.08 34.20 -11.30
C TYR A 345 21.31 35.10 -11.09
N LEU A 346 21.63 35.98 -12.03
CA LEU A 346 22.69 36.98 -11.89
C LEU A 346 22.24 38.13 -10.96
N PRO A 347 23.19 38.93 -10.42
CA PRO A 347 22.87 40.18 -9.75
C PRO A 347 21.97 41.07 -10.62
N LEU A 348 21.03 41.79 -9.99
CA LEU A 348 20.00 42.54 -10.72
C LEU A 348 20.58 43.50 -11.77
N ALA A 349 21.70 44.15 -11.47
CA ALA A 349 22.39 45.05 -12.42
C ALA A 349 22.84 44.33 -13.71
N GLU A 350 23.30 43.08 -13.62
CA GLU A 350 23.71 42.25 -14.76
C GLU A 350 22.49 41.66 -15.50
N ALA A 351 21.44 41.30 -14.78
CA ALA A 351 20.25 40.64 -15.33
C ALA A 351 19.28 41.61 -16.02
N THR A 352 19.29 42.89 -15.64
CA THR A 352 18.24 43.86 -16.01
C THR A 352 18.11 44.07 -17.52
N GLY A 353 19.22 44.19 -18.26
CA GLY A 353 19.19 44.47 -19.70
C GLY A 353 18.41 43.40 -20.49
N PRO A 354 18.90 42.14 -20.53
CA PRO A 354 18.26 41.06 -21.28
C PRO A 354 16.83 40.76 -20.81
N LEU A 355 16.57 40.83 -19.49
CA LEU A 355 15.24 40.53 -18.96
C LEU A 355 14.22 41.64 -19.24
N ARG A 356 14.61 42.92 -19.21
CA ARG A 356 13.71 44.02 -19.58
C ARG A 356 13.41 44.01 -21.07
N GLU A 357 14.41 43.75 -21.92
CA GLU A 357 14.19 43.58 -23.36
C GLU A 357 13.15 42.50 -23.64
N ALA A 358 13.28 41.33 -22.99
CA ALA A 358 12.29 40.26 -23.10
C ALA A 358 10.92 40.67 -22.51
N ALA A 359 10.88 41.25 -21.31
CA ALA A 359 9.66 41.61 -20.57
C ALA A 359 8.80 42.72 -21.22
N PHE A 360 9.38 43.49 -22.14
CA PHE A 360 8.70 44.57 -22.87
C PHE A 360 8.72 44.40 -24.39
N GLY A 361 9.22 43.27 -24.90
CA GLY A 361 9.27 42.95 -26.32
C GLY A 361 7.92 42.59 -26.95
N GLY A 362 7.90 42.50 -28.29
CA GLY A 362 6.69 42.24 -29.07
C GLY A 362 6.13 40.82 -28.95
N ASP A 363 6.99 39.81 -28.78
CA ASP A 363 6.58 38.38 -28.68
C ASP A 363 5.88 38.10 -27.33
N PRO A 364 4.58 37.73 -27.33
CA PRO A 364 3.84 37.45 -26.10
C PRO A 364 4.44 36.35 -25.23
N ARG A 365 5.00 35.28 -25.82
CA ARG A 365 5.57 34.16 -25.06
C ARG A 365 6.85 34.56 -24.35
N ARG A 366 7.76 35.23 -25.06
CA ARG A 366 8.99 35.79 -24.47
C ARG A 366 8.68 36.88 -23.46
N ARG A 367 7.65 37.69 -23.69
CA ARG A 367 7.19 38.73 -22.78
C ARG A 367 6.69 38.17 -21.45
N GLY A 368 5.85 37.14 -21.48
CA GLY A 368 5.37 36.46 -20.26
C GLY A 368 6.49 35.85 -19.43
N LEU A 369 7.41 35.14 -20.09
CA LEU A 369 8.59 34.56 -19.45
C LEU A 369 9.50 35.66 -18.87
N GLY A 370 9.84 36.67 -19.65
CA GLY A 370 10.70 37.78 -19.25
C GLY A 370 10.18 38.53 -18.04
N ARG A 371 8.88 38.84 -17.98
CA ARG A 371 8.24 39.47 -16.80
C ARG A 371 8.32 38.60 -15.56
N SER A 372 8.07 37.31 -15.71
CA SER A 372 8.13 36.35 -14.61
C SER A 372 9.56 36.23 -14.06
N LEU A 373 10.57 36.16 -14.94
CA LEU A 373 11.98 36.07 -14.58
C LEU A 373 12.50 37.38 -13.98
N LEU A 374 12.13 38.54 -14.53
CA LEU A 374 12.47 39.86 -14.01
C LEU A 374 11.93 40.06 -12.59
N LEU A 375 10.67 39.68 -12.35
CA LEU A 375 10.06 39.74 -11.01
C LEU A 375 10.74 38.79 -10.01
N ARG A 376 11.11 37.57 -10.44
CA ARG A 376 11.86 36.63 -9.59
C ARG A 376 13.25 37.15 -9.28
N CYS A 377 13.95 37.74 -10.25
CA CYS A 377 15.27 38.34 -10.06
C CYS A 377 15.21 39.50 -9.04
N ALA A 378 14.27 40.45 -9.21
CA ALA A 378 14.05 41.53 -8.26
C ALA A 378 13.70 41.02 -6.85
N ALA A 379 12.84 40.01 -6.74
CA ALA A 379 12.49 39.40 -5.45
C ALA A 379 13.68 38.70 -4.76
N ARG A 380 14.63 38.15 -5.52
CA ARG A 380 15.87 37.55 -4.98
C ARG A 380 16.83 38.60 -4.43
N ALA A 381 16.83 39.83 -4.96
CA ALA A 381 17.66 40.93 -4.48
C ALA A 381 17.24 41.45 -3.08
N ARG A 382 16.06 41.06 -2.59
CA ARG A 382 15.51 41.41 -1.25
C ARG A 382 15.32 42.92 -1.02
N ASP A 383 15.23 43.70 -2.09
CA ASP A 383 14.87 45.11 -2.03
C ASP A 383 13.37 45.30 -2.33
N GLY A 384 12.62 45.69 -1.29
CA GLY A 384 11.18 45.92 -1.38
C GLY A 384 10.80 47.11 -2.25
N GLU A 385 11.63 48.15 -2.30
CA GLU A 385 11.34 49.37 -3.08
C GLU A 385 11.47 49.09 -4.58
N THR A 386 12.59 48.50 -5.00
CA THR A 386 12.81 48.06 -6.39
C THR A 386 11.72 47.08 -6.85
N LEU A 387 11.31 46.15 -5.97
CA LEU A 387 10.23 45.20 -6.28
C LEU A 387 8.88 45.92 -6.46
N ARG A 388 8.58 46.91 -5.63
CA ARG A 388 7.35 47.71 -5.70
C ARG A 388 7.28 48.51 -6.99
N GLU A 389 8.36 49.20 -7.36
CA GLU A 389 8.44 49.98 -8.60
C GLU A 389 8.24 49.09 -9.83
N LEU A 390 8.95 47.96 -9.89
CA LEU A 390 8.81 46.99 -10.97
C LEU A 390 7.38 46.45 -11.04
N LEU A 391 6.78 46.06 -9.92
CA LEU A 391 5.43 45.51 -9.91
C LEU A 391 4.39 46.58 -10.30
N ALA A 392 4.58 47.84 -9.91
CA ALA A 392 3.74 48.94 -10.34
C ALA A 392 3.80 49.14 -11.87
N GLU A 393 4.99 49.05 -12.47
CA GLU A 393 5.17 49.11 -13.93
C GLU A 393 4.47 47.95 -14.64
N LEU A 394 4.62 46.72 -14.12
CA LEU A 394 3.96 45.53 -14.69
C LEU A 394 2.44 45.57 -14.52
N ALA A 395 1.94 46.02 -13.37
CA ALA A 395 0.52 46.16 -13.08
C ALA A 395 -0.15 47.20 -14.00
N GLY A 396 0.55 48.26 -14.39
CA GLY A 396 0.04 49.24 -15.35
C GLY A 396 -0.22 48.67 -16.75
N ARG A 397 0.40 47.55 -17.10
CA ARG A 397 0.30 46.94 -18.44
C ARG A 397 -0.56 45.68 -18.48
N ILE A 398 -0.83 45.05 -17.33
CA ILE A 398 -1.49 43.73 -17.26
C ILE A 398 -2.96 43.74 -17.71
N ALA A 399 -3.63 44.89 -17.65
CA ALA A 399 -5.02 45.02 -18.10
C ALA A 399 -5.19 44.63 -19.58
N ASN A 400 -4.19 44.96 -20.41
CA ASN A 400 -4.21 44.77 -21.86
C ASN A 400 -3.64 43.40 -22.32
N GLU A 401 -3.22 42.54 -21.40
CA GLU A 401 -2.60 41.25 -21.73
C GLU A 401 -3.59 40.12 -21.67
N GLN A 402 -3.57 39.18 -22.61
CA GLN A 402 -4.48 38.03 -22.60
C GLN A 402 -4.02 36.93 -21.63
N ASP A 403 -4.94 36.09 -21.17
CA ASP A 403 -4.59 34.81 -20.55
C ASP A 403 -3.80 33.94 -21.55
N PRO A 404 -2.68 33.31 -21.14
CA PRO A 404 -2.25 33.00 -19.78
C PRO A 404 -1.27 34.01 -19.15
N LEU A 405 -1.00 35.18 -19.74
CA LEU A 405 0.02 36.10 -19.23
C LEU A 405 -0.35 36.67 -17.85
N ARG A 406 -1.64 36.88 -17.57
CA ARG A 406 -2.13 37.26 -16.23
C ARG A 406 -1.89 36.16 -15.20
N ARG A 407 -2.17 34.90 -15.56
CA ARG A 407 -1.87 33.71 -14.74
C ARG A 407 -0.39 33.64 -14.39
N ASP A 408 0.48 33.84 -15.38
CA ASP A 408 1.93 33.69 -15.22
C ASP A 408 2.48 34.77 -14.28
N LEU A 409 2.01 36.02 -14.44
CA LEU A 409 2.35 37.11 -13.51
C LEU A 409 1.84 36.83 -12.09
N LEU A 410 0.56 36.45 -11.93
CA LEU A 410 0.00 36.10 -10.61
C LEU A 410 0.75 34.95 -9.94
N THR A 411 1.19 33.97 -10.73
CA THR A 411 2.01 32.84 -10.23
C THR A 411 3.39 33.32 -9.81
N ALA A 412 4.01 34.25 -10.55
CA ALA A 412 5.30 34.84 -10.19
C ALA A 412 5.20 35.70 -8.92
N ILE A 413 4.18 36.55 -8.79
CA ILE A 413 3.88 37.30 -7.55
C ILE A 413 3.64 36.32 -6.40
N GLY A 414 2.87 35.26 -6.67
CA GLY A 414 2.62 34.16 -5.74
C GLY A 414 3.87 33.41 -5.31
N GLY A 415 5.03 33.62 -5.95
CA GLY A 415 6.35 33.10 -5.56
C GLY A 415 7.14 34.04 -4.65
N VAL A 416 6.85 35.34 -4.62
CA VAL A 416 7.54 36.35 -3.80
C VAL A 416 7.48 36.01 -2.31
N ALA A 417 8.55 36.31 -1.57
CA ALA A 417 8.58 36.11 -0.12
C ALA A 417 7.58 37.06 0.56
N PRO A 418 6.65 36.57 1.42
CA PRO A 418 5.62 37.40 2.03
C PRO A 418 6.19 38.60 2.81
N ALA A 419 7.36 38.45 3.43
CA ALA A 419 8.04 39.53 4.15
C ALA A 419 8.42 40.75 3.29
N LEU A 420 8.42 40.64 1.95
CA LEU A 420 8.67 41.76 1.04
C LEU A 420 7.38 42.48 0.62
N LEU A 421 6.20 41.95 0.97
CA LEU A 421 4.91 42.54 0.65
C LEU A 421 4.36 43.23 1.90
N ASP A 422 4.36 44.55 1.90
CA ASP A 422 3.73 45.38 2.93
C ASP A 422 2.47 46.09 2.38
N ASP A 423 1.90 47.01 3.16
CA ASP A 423 0.68 47.73 2.77
C ASP A 423 0.86 48.59 1.51
N SER A 424 2.08 48.98 1.14
CA SER A 424 2.33 49.75 -0.08
C SER A 424 2.04 48.95 -1.36
N PHE A 425 1.92 47.62 -1.27
CA PHE A 425 1.58 46.75 -2.39
C PHE A 425 0.07 46.60 -2.59
N ALA A 426 -0.78 46.98 -1.63
CA ALA A 426 -2.22 46.71 -1.68
C ALA A 426 -2.86 47.27 -2.96
N ASP A 427 -2.61 48.54 -3.31
CA ASP A 427 -3.17 49.18 -4.51
C ASP A 427 -2.62 48.61 -5.83
N ILE A 428 -1.37 48.13 -5.81
CA ILE A 428 -0.75 47.50 -6.98
C ILE A 428 -1.41 46.14 -7.21
N LEU A 429 -1.52 45.32 -6.16
CA LEU A 429 -2.15 44.01 -6.21
C LEU A 429 -3.65 44.10 -6.50
N GLU A 430 -4.31 45.16 -6.04
CA GLU A 430 -5.70 45.47 -6.35
C GLU A 430 -5.93 45.68 -7.84
N ARG A 431 -5.05 46.45 -8.50
CA ARG A 431 -5.08 46.63 -9.97
C ARG A 431 -4.88 45.31 -10.71
N VAL A 432 -3.94 44.48 -10.27
CA VAL A 432 -3.70 43.15 -10.88
C VAL A 432 -4.90 42.22 -10.66
N ALA A 433 -5.48 42.22 -9.46
CA ALA A 433 -6.66 41.41 -9.13
C ALA A 433 -7.88 41.85 -9.95
N ALA A 434 -8.14 43.14 -10.07
CA ALA A 434 -9.21 43.68 -10.92
C ALA A 434 -9.02 43.27 -12.39
N ALA A 435 -7.82 43.47 -12.93
CA ALA A 435 -7.49 43.05 -14.30
C ALA A 435 -7.67 41.54 -14.53
N ALA A 436 -7.45 40.71 -13.51
CA ALA A 436 -7.66 39.26 -13.60
C ALA A 436 -9.13 38.84 -13.42
N VAL A 437 -9.92 39.53 -12.60
CA VAL A 437 -11.33 39.19 -12.33
C VAL A 437 -12.27 39.74 -13.41
N ASP A 438 -12.02 40.95 -13.88
CA ASP A 438 -12.90 41.67 -14.81
C ASP A 438 -12.72 41.18 -16.26
N ALA A 439 -11.55 40.60 -16.56
CA ALA A 439 -11.21 40.08 -17.88
C ALA A 439 -12.16 38.95 -18.34
N PRO A 440 -12.76 39.05 -19.54
CA PRO A 440 -13.63 37.99 -20.09
C PRO A 440 -12.91 36.67 -20.36
N ASP A 441 -11.59 36.72 -20.63
CA ASP A 441 -10.75 35.55 -20.92
C ASP A 441 -10.11 34.94 -19.65
N SER A 442 -10.51 35.37 -18.45
CA SER A 442 -9.98 34.86 -17.18
C SER A 442 -10.28 33.38 -16.96
N SER A 443 -9.23 32.56 -17.03
CA SER A 443 -9.32 31.12 -16.85
C SER A 443 -9.45 30.69 -15.38
N LEU A 444 -9.96 29.47 -15.14
CA LEU A 444 -9.97 28.85 -13.81
C LEU A 444 -8.57 28.77 -13.18
N ALA A 445 -7.52 28.68 -14.00
CA ALA A 445 -6.13 28.68 -13.54
C ALA A 445 -5.69 30.06 -13.03
N THR A 446 -6.12 31.14 -13.68
CA THR A 446 -5.91 32.53 -13.23
C THR A 446 -6.62 32.79 -11.92
N GLN A 447 -7.88 32.37 -11.80
CA GLN A 447 -8.65 32.46 -10.54
C GLN A 447 -7.97 31.70 -9.40
N GLU A 448 -7.46 30.50 -9.67
CA GLU A 448 -6.73 29.69 -8.69
C GLU A 448 -5.40 30.33 -8.27
N ALA A 449 -4.64 30.90 -9.21
CA ALA A 449 -3.41 31.64 -8.91
C ALA A 449 -3.71 32.84 -8.00
N LEU A 450 -4.78 33.59 -8.28
CA LEU A 450 -5.23 34.72 -7.46
C LEU A 450 -5.69 34.28 -6.05
N ARG A 451 -6.49 33.22 -5.94
CA ARG A 451 -6.86 32.63 -4.63
C ARG A 451 -5.66 32.19 -3.81
N ARG A 452 -4.67 31.57 -4.46
CA ARG A 452 -3.43 31.15 -3.79
C ARG A 452 -2.63 32.33 -3.27
N LEU A 453 -2.54 33.41 -4.05
CA LEU A 453 -1.87 34.63 -3.63
C LEU A 453 -2.60 35.26 -2.43
N ALA A 454 -3.91 35.49 -2.53
CA ALA A 454 -4.72 36.01 -1.42
C ALA A 454 -4.63 35.12 -0.17
N GLY A 455 -4.75 33.80 -0.35
CA GLY A 455 -4.59 32.81 0.71
C GLY A 455 -3.19 32.82 1.36
N ARG A 456 -2.13 33.05 0.58
CA ARG A 456 -0.77 33.20 1.09
C ARG A 456 -0.63 34.47 1.90
N VAL A 457 -1.22 35.59 1.46
CA VAL A 457 -1.22 36.85 2.20
C VAL A 457 -1.91 36.70 3.56
N VAL A 458 -3.18 36.28 3.62
CA VAL A 458 -3.90 36.13 4.91
C VAL A 458 -3.27 35.12 5.87
N ARG A 459 -2.50 34.16 5.33
CA ARG A 459 -1.74 33.20 6.14
C ARG A 459 -0.52 33.83 6.80
N HIS A 460 0.22 34.67 6.07
CA HIS A 460 1.50 35.23 6.51
C HIS A 460 1.42 36.62 7.13
N HIS A 461 0.37 37.38 6.84
CA HIS A 461 0.14 38.75 7.31
C HIS A 461 -1.00 38.81 8.34
N ASP A 462 -0.97 39.85 9.18
CA ASP A 462 -2.03 40.13 10.15
C ASP A 462 -2.59 41.55 9.94
N SER A 463 -3.88 41.73 10.21
CA SER A 463 -4.57 43.01 10.06
C SER A 463 -4.05 44.08 11.04
N ALA A 464 -3.40 43.67 12.14
CA ALA A 464 -2.75 44.59 13.07
C ALA A 464 -1.48 45.24 12.50
N THR A 465 -0.78 44.54 11.59
CA THR A 465 0.54 44.97 11.07
C THR A 465 0.51 45.44 9.63
N THR A 466 -0.37 44.85 8.81
CA THR A 466 -0.54 45.19 7.39
C THR A 466 -2.05 45.19 7.07
N PRO A 467 -2.80 46.16 7.59
CA PRO A 467 -4.25 46.26 7.43
C PRO A 467 -4.69 46.35 5.96
N ALA A 468 -4.03 47.17 5.13
CA ALA A 468 -4.44 47.37 3.74
C ALA A 468 -4.24 46.09 2.91
N LEU A 469 -3.11 45.40 3.09
CA LEU A 469 -2.79 44.16 2.38
C LEU A 469 -3.71 43.00 2.81
N THR A 470 -4.05 42.93 4.10
CA THR A 470 -4.99 41.91 4.62
C THR A 470 -6.41 42.17 4.10
N ALA A 471 -6.85 43.43 4.08
CA ALA A 471 -8.14 43.82 3.53
C ALA A 471 -8.23 43.50 2.03
N TRP A 472 -7.18 43.77 1.25
CA TRP A 472 -7.10 43.38 -0.16
C TRP A 472 -7.26 41.86 -0.35
N ALA A 473 -6.57 41.05 0.46
CA ALA A 473 -6.61 39.60 0.31
C ALA A 473 -8.00 39.01 0.63
N LEU A 474 -8.67 39.52 1.66
CA LEU A 474 -10.06 39.14 1.96
C LEU A 474 -11.03 39.67 0.88
N GLY A 475 -10.84 40.92 0.43
CA GLY A 475 -11.62 41.54 -0.64
C GLY A 475 -11.50 40.80 -1.98
N THR A 476 -10.35 40.18 -2.25
CA THR A 476 -10.14 39.34 -3.43
C THR A 476 -11.10 38.16 -3.46
N TYR A 477 -11.40 37.53 -2.32
CA TYR A 477 -12.43 36.47 -2.25
C TYR A 477 -13.83 37.02 -2.55
N ALA A 478 -14.18 38.21 -2.02
CA ALA A 478 -15.46 38.86 -2.36
C ALA A 478 -15.58 39.16 -3.86
N LYS A 479 -14.53 39.66 -4.50
CA LYS A 479 -14.52 39.91 -5.95
C LYS A 479 -14.71 38.64 -6.77
N LEU A 480 -13.97 37.58 -6.43
CA LEU A 480 -14.10 36.29 -7.09
C LEU A 480 -15.51 35.71 -6.92
N VAL A 481 -16.11 35.86 -5.73
CA VAL A 481 -17.49 35.42 -5.47
C VAL A 481 -18.51 36.29 -6.21
N ALA A 482 -18.36 37.61 -6.21
CA ALA A 482 -19.26 38.52 -6.92
C ALA A 482 -19.28 38.24 -8.43
N ARG A 483 -18.12 37.91 -9.01
CA ARG A 483 -17.97 37.62 -10.44
C ARG A 483 -18.35 36.19 -10.83
N HIS A 484 -17.98 35.20 -10.02
CA HIS A 484 -18.05 33.77 -10.38
C HIS A 484 -18.95 32.94 -9.46
N GLY A 485 -19.65 33.56 -8.51
CA GLY A 485 -20.52 32.86 -7.55
C GLY A 485 -19.75 31.90 -6.65
N ALA A 486 -20.34 30.73 -6.38
CA ALA A 486 -19.75 29.71 -5.50
C ALA A 486 -18.40 29.16 -6.01
N ASP A 487 -18.15 29.19 -7.33
CA ASP A 487 -16.88 28.80 -7.93
C ASP A 487 -15.74 29.78 -7.59
N GLY A 488 -16.08 30.99 -7.14
CA GLY A 488 -15.13 31.93 -6.55
C GLY A 488 -14.43 31.39 -5.29
N LEU A 489 -15.08 30.47 -4.54
CA LEU A 489 -14.55 29.87 -3.31
C LEU A 489 -13.83 28.52 -3.53
N SER A 490 -13.90 27.93 -4.72
CA SER A 490 -13.36 26.58 -4.98
C SER A 490 -12.93 26.43 -6.43
N ALA A 491 -11.78 25.80 -6.68
CA ALA A 491 -11.56 25.19 -7.99
C ALA A 491 -12.61 24.09 -8.19
N PRO A 492 -13.30 23.99 -9.34
CA PRO A 492 -14.16 22.85 -9.60
C PRO A 492 -13.33 21.58 -9.38
N ALA A 493 -13.93 20.58 -8.74
CA ALA A 493 -13.29 19.28 -8.61
C ALA A 493 -12.93 18.85 -10.03
N ALA A 494 -11.65 18.93 -10.38
CA ALA A 494 -11.17 18.40 -11.64
C ALA A 494 -11.73 16.98 -11.69
N GLN A 495 -12.59 16.71 -12.68
CA GLN A 495 -12.86 15.36 -13.09
C GLN A 495 -11.50 14.83 -13.55
N SER A 496 -10.72 14.33 -12.58
CA SER A 496 -9.52 13.59 -12.88
C SER A 496 -10.00 12.50 -13.84
N PRO A 497 -9.39 12.35 -15.03
CA PRO A 497 -9.76 11.24 -15.90
C PRO A 497 -9.75 9.96 -15.06
N PRO A 498 -10.69 9.03 -15.28
CA PRO A 498 -10.78 7.81 -14.49
C PRO A 498 -9.51 6.99 -14.73
N SER A 499 -8.47 7.24 -13.95
CA SER A 499 -7.29 6.40 -13.93
C SER A 499 -7.77 5.04 -13.40
N ARG A 500 -7.64 4.02 -14.25
CA ARG A 500 -8.18 2.65 -14.08
C ARG A 500 -7.60 1.86 -12.90
N ARG A 501 -7.04 2.51 -11.87
CA ARG A 501 -6.50 1.86 -10.68
C ARG A 501 -6.82 2.64 -9.40
N ARG A 502 -8.10 2.83 -9.08
CA ARG A 502 -8.52 3.20 -7.72
C ARG A 502 -8.44 1.98 -6.81
N ARG A 503 -7.37 1.90 -6.03
CA ARG A 503 -7.22 0.97 -4.90
C ARG A 503 -8.20 1.41 -3.81
N TRP A 504 -9.03 0.49 -3.33
CA TRP A 504 -9.93 0.70 -2.20
C TRP A 504 -9.15 1.26 -0.99
N GLY A 505 -9.56 2.43 -0.48
CA GLY A 505 -9.12 2.94 0.82
C GLY A 505 -8.35 4.26 0.83
N THR A 506 -8.01 4.85 -0.31
CA THR A 506 -7.56 6.25 -0.35
C THR A 506 -8.76 7.16 -0.61
N GLU A 507 -9.18 7.89 0.44
CA GLU A 507 -9.86 9.17 0.22
C GLU A 507 -9.08 9.97 -0.84
N PRO A 508 -9.75 10.75 -1.71
CA PRO A 508 -9.04 11.62 -2.64
C PRO A 508 -7.95 12.39 -1.87
N ALA A 509 -6.72 12.35 -2.38
CA ALA A 509 -5.68 13.23 -1.85
C ALA A 509 -6.27 14.64 -1.83
N ALA A 510 -6.27 15.25 -0.64
CA ALA A 510 -6.87 16.54 -0.33
C ALA A 510 -6.31 17.65 -1.23
N THR A 511 -6.83 17.79 -2.45
CA THR A 511 -6.58 18.94 -3.32
C THR A 511 -7.64 20.04 -3.16
N SER A 512 -8.62 19.86 -2.27
CA SER A 512 -9.37 20.99 -1.72
C SER A 512 -8.49 21.72 -0.71
N HIS A 513 -8.00 22.90 -1.10
CA HIS A 513 -7.44 23.88 -0.18
C HIS A 513 -8.60 24.42 0.67
N GLY A 514 -9.03 23.66 1.67
CA GLY A 514 -10.04 24.15 2.60
C GLY A 514 -9.56 25.45 3.24
N LEU A 515 -10.40 26.49 3.19
CA LEU A 515 -10.14 27.78 3.83
C LEU A 515 -9.88 27.61 5.34
N ASP A 516 -10.40 26.53 5.94
CA ASP A 516 -10.12 26.14 7.31
C ASP A 516 -8.62 25.97 7.63
N ARG A 517 -7.79 25.63 6.62
CA ARG A 517 -6.33 25.47 6.72
C ARG A 517 -5.53 26.70 6.28
N VAL A 518 -6.15 27.61 5.54
CA VAL A 518 -5.52 28.81 4.99
C VAL A 518 -5.66 29.99 5.95
N LEU A 519 -6.87 30.21 6.45
CA LEU A 519 -7.19 31.32 7.36
C LEU A 519 -6.62 31.05 8.76
N ARG A 520 -6.09 32.08 9.42
CA ARG A 520 -5.78 32.05 10.86
C ARG A 520 -7.07 32.00 11.67
N ARG A 521 -7.04 31.46 12.89
CA ARG A 521 -8.23 31.45 13.77
C ARG A 521 -8.67 32.90 14.04
N GLY A 522 -9.96 33.19 13.87
CA GLY A 522 -10.54 34.53 13.90
C GLY A 522 -10.94 35.05 12.51
N GLN A 523 -10.09 34.83 11.50
CA GLN A 523 -10.27 35.37 10.14
C GLN A 523 -11.46 34.77 9.37
N GLU A 524 -12.05 33.66 9.85
CA GLU A 524 -13.31 33.17 9.28
C GLU A 524 -14.45 34.18 9.46
N ARG A 525 -14.40 35.01 10.52
CA ARG A 525 -15.37 36.08 10.77
C ARG A 525 -15.12 37.27 9.84
N ASP A 526 -13.86 37.61 9.60
CA ASP A 526 -13.49 38.71 8.71
C ASP A 526 -13.83 38.36 7.26
N LEU A 527 -13.51 37.15 6.82
CA LEU A 527 -13.94 36.65 5.51
C LEU A 527 -15.46 36.61 5.40
N PHE A 528 -16.16 36.12 6.43
CA PHE A 528 -17.62 36.13 6.45
C PHE A 528 -18.20 37.55 6.38
N ALA A 529 -17.58 38.53 7.05
CA ALA A 529 -18.00 39.92 6.99
C ALA A 529 -17.86 40.51 5.58
N VAL A 530 -16.75 40.23 4.91
CA VAL A 530 -16.49 40.68 3.53
C VAL A 530 -17.40 39.99 2.50
N LEU A 531 -17.73 38.71 2.70
CA LEU A 531 -18.65 37.96 1.84
C LEU A 531 -20.14 38.20 2.15
N ARG A 532 -20.46 38.87 3.25
CA ARG A 532 -21.83 39.04 3.74
C ARG A 532 -22.78 39.69 2.72
N PRO A 533 -22.37 40.75 1.97
CA PRO A 533 -23.23 41.34 0.94
C PRO A 533 -23.61 40.33 -0.15
N GLU A 534 -22.65 39.56 -0.64
CA GLU A 534 -22.89 38.53 -1.68
C GLU A 534 -23.72 37.36 -1.16
N LEU A 535 -23.47 36.90 0.07
CA LEU A 535 -24.28 35.87 0.73
C LEU A 535 -25.74 36.30 0.87
N ARG A 536 -25.98 37.54 1.30
CA ARG A 536 -27.32 38.11 1.40
C ARG A 536 -27.97 38.27 0.03
N ALA A 537 -27.27 38.82 -0.95
CA ALA A 537 -27.78 38.95 -2.31
C ALA A 537 -28.11 37.59 -2.94
N ALA A 538 -27.28 36.57 -2.72
CA ALA A 538 -27.56 35.20 -3.18
C ALA A 538 -28.79 34.61 -2.47
N ARG A 539 -28.88 34.79 -1.15
CA ARG A 539 -30.04 34.39 -0.36
C ARG A 539 -31.33 35.07 -0.82
N ASP A 540 -31.30 36.36 -1.11
CA ASP A 540 -32.46 37.13 -1.58
C ASP A 540 -32.94 36.64 -2.96
N ARG A 541 -32.03 36.10 -3.78
CA ARG A 541 -32.35 35.38 -5.03
C ARG A 541 -32.78 33.92 -4.82
N GLY A 542 -32.76 33.42 -3.59
CA GLY A 542 -33.04 32.01 -3.26
C GLY A 542 -31.90 31.03 -3.60
N ASP A 543 -30.70 31.52 -3.90
CA ASP A 543 -29.53 30.69 -4.19
C ASP A 543 -28.65 30.49 -2.95
N PHE A 544 -28.65 29.26 -2.44
CA PHE A 544 -27.87 28.85 -1.26
C PHE A 544 -26.57 28.13 -1.61
N THR A 545 -26.20 28.06 -2.89
CA THR A 545 -24.99 27.35 -3.36
C THR A 545 -23.73 27.96 -2.73
N LEU A 546 -23.68 29.29 -2.61
CA LEU A 546 -22.58 30.02 -2.00
C LEU A 546 -22.44 29.72 -0.49
N ALA A 547 -23.54 29.72 0.25
CA ALA A 547 -23.55 29.39 1.68
C ALA A 547 -23.07 27.94 1.94
N VAL A 548 -23.53 26.99 1.12
CA VAL A 548 -23.08 25.59 1.18
C VAL A 548 -21.59 25.45 0.82
N ALA A 549 -21.13 26.16 -0.20
CA ALA A 549 -19.71 26.16 -0.60
C ALA A 549 -18.81 26.74 0.51
N LEU A 550 -19.20 27.86 1.11
CA LEU A 550 -18.47 28.48 2.21
C LEU A 550 -18.41 27.58 3.46
N ALA A 551 -19.54 27.01 3.86
CA ALA A 551 -19.59 26.09 5.00
C ALA A 551 -18.70 24.84 4.78
N ARG A 552 -18.65 24.34 3.54
CA ARG A 552 -17.73 23.26 3.16
C ARG A 552 -16.27 23.70 3.24
N ALA A 553 -15.93 24.88 2.72
CA ALA A 553 -14.57 25.40 2.69
C ALA A 553 -14.03 25.72 4.11
N LEU A 554 -14.90 26.18 5.03
CA LEU A 554 -14.56 26.47 6.43
C LEU A 554 -14.62 25.24 7.34
N GLY A 555 -15.24 24.15 6.90
CA GLY A 555 -15.37 22.92 7.68
C GLY A 555 -15.98 23.17 9.06
N ARG A 556 -15.32 22.71 10.13
CA ARG A 556 -15.80 22.86 11.52
C ARG A 556 -15.85 24.31 12.00
N ARG A 557 -15.12 25.22 11.36
CA ARG A 557 -15.09 26.64 11.73
C ARG A 557 -16.37 27.39 11.33
N SER A 558 -17.16 26.81 10.42
CA SER A 558 -18.49 27.34 10.08
C SER A 558 -19.51 27.23 11.21
N TRP A 559 -19.28 26.37 12.22
CA TRP A 559 -20.24 26.12 13.30
C TRP A 559 -20.46 27.31 14.23
N THR A 560 -19.55 28.29 14.23
CA THR A 560 -19.61 29.50 15.07
C THR A 560 -20.12 30.74 14.32
N LEU A 561 -20.56 30.58 13.07
CA LEU A 561 -21.08 31.66 12.24
C LEU A 561 -22.61 31.52 12.16
N ASP A 562 -23.32 32.19 13.06
CA ASP A 562 -24.77 31.99 13.25
C ASP A 562 -25.57 32.31 11.98
N GLU A 563 -25.31 33.44 11.32
CA GLU A 563 -25.99 33.81 10.05
C GLU A 563 -25.73 32.76 8.94
N LEU A 564 -24.55 32.14 8.89
CA LEU A 564 -24.28 31.03 7.95
C LEU A 564 -25.03 29.76 8.35
N GLN A 565 -25.20 29.48 9.64
CA GLN A 565 -26.01 28.36 10.10
C GLN A 565 -27.50 28.58 9.80
N ASP A 566 -27.99 29.82 9.89
CA ASP A 566 -29.34 30.21 9.49
C ASP A 566 -29.55 30.07 7.99
N ASP A 567 -28.57 30.47 7.17
CA ASP A 567 -28.61 30.27 5.73
C ASP A 567 -28.63 28.78 5.36
N LEU A 568 -27.85 27.93 6.05
CA LEU A 568 -27.92 26.48 5.85
C LEU A 568 -29.28 25.91 6.26
N ARG A 569 -29.87 26.37 7.37
CA ARG A 569 -31.21 25.98 7.81
C ARG A 569 -32.27 26.39 6.78
N ALA A 570 -32.20 27.62 6.28
CA ALA A 570 -33.07 28.11 5.21
C ALA A 570 -32.89 27.29 3.93
N ALA A 571 -31.65 26.97 3.54
CA ALA A 571 -31.35 26.16 2.37
C ALA A 571 -32.01 24.77 2.44
N VAL A 572 -32.05 24.13 3.61
CA VAL A 572 -32.77 22.85 3.78
C VAL A 572 -34.25 23.00 3.44
N ARG A 573 -34.87 24.13 3.80
CA ARG A 573 -36.31 24.38 3.62
C ARG A 573 -36.68 24.80 2.20
N VAL A 574 -35.85 25.63 1.54
CA VAL A 574 -36.26 26.28 0.27
C VAL A 574 -35.39 25.90 -0.94
N ALA A 575 -34.13 25.50 -0.77
CA ALA A 575 -33.20 25.27 -1.88
C ALA A 575 -33.43 23.93 -2.60
N PRO A 576 -33.20 23.81 -3.93
CA PRO A 576 -33.38 22.56 -4.69
C PRO A 576 -32.74 21.33 -4.03
N GLU A 577 -33.33 20.16 -4.23
CA GLU A 577 -33.04 18.92 -3.46
C GLU A 577 -31.54 18.57 -3.31
N PRO A 578 -30.69 18.69 -4.35
CA PRO A 578 -29.25 18.44 -4.19
C PRO A 578 -28.58 19.39 -3.18
N ILE A 579 -28.96 20.67 -3.17
CA ILE A 579 -28.43 21.70 -2.27
C ILE A 579 -29.01 21.54 -0.87
N ALA A 580 -30.33 21.34 -0.75
CA ALA A 580 -30.98 21.08 0.54
C ALA A 580 -30.37 19.85 1.24
N ARG A 581 -30.08 18.77 0.50
CA ARG A 581 -29.42 17.58 1.06
C ARG A 581 -28.02 17.88 1.59
N GLN A 582 -27.23 18.66 0.85
CA GLN A 582 -25.88 19.07 1.28
C GLN A 582 -25.93 19.99 2.49
N ALA A 583 -26.84 20.97 2.48
CA ALA A 583 -27.07 21.88 3.59
C ALA A 583 -27.48 21.13 4.87
N ALA A 584 -28.40 20.17 4.78
CA ALA A 584 -28.81 19.34 5.91
C ALA A 584 -27.63 18.54 6.49
N CYS A 585 -26.75 18.00 5.64
CA CYS A 585 -25.56 17.30 6.11
C CYS A 585 -24.60 18.22 6.87
N LEU A 586 -24.37 19.45 6.38
CA LEU A 586 -23.48 20.43 7.00
C LEU A 586 -24.08 21.02 8.29
N TRP A 587 -25.37 21.34 8.28
CA TRP A 587 -26.08 21.89 9.43
C TRP A 587 -26.24 20.87 10.57
N LEU A 588 -26.44 19.59 10.26
CA LEU A 588 -26.49 18.51 11.26
C LEU A 588 -25.10 17.98 11.66
N ALA A 589 -24.01 18.55 11.12
CA ALA A 589 -22.67 18.05 11.40
C ALA A 589 -22.24 18.26 12.85
N ARG A 590 -22.69 19.35 13.52
CA ARG A 590 -22.38 19.67 14.92
C ARG A 590 -23.05 18.65 15.87
N PRO A 591 -22.30 17.81 16.61
CA PRO A 591 -22.90 16.72 17.39
C PRO A 591 -23.80 17.17 18.55
N ALA A 592 -23.51 18.33 19.18
CA ALA A 592 -24.21 18.80 20.37
C ALA A 592 -25.68 19.15 20.10
N GLU A 593 -25.96 19.81 18.97
CA GLU A 593 -27.31 20.30 18.62
C GLU A 593 -28.02 19.37 17.63
N ARG A 594 -27.36 18.30 17.17
CA ARG A 594 -27.86 17.43 16.09
C ARG A 594 -29.24 16.85 16.40
N GLU A 595 -29.44 16.36 17.61
CA GLU A 595 -30.70 15.69 17.98
C GLU A 595 -31.87 16.68 18.02
N GLU A 596 -31.64 17.89 18.53
CA GLU A 596 -32.64 18.96 18.60
C GLU A 596 -32.98 19.50 17.20
N ARG A 597 -31.96 19.79 16.38
CA ARG A 597 -32.13 20.20 14.97
C ARG A 597 -32.87 19.15 14.13
N VAL A 598 -32.66 17.86 14.40
CA VAL A 598 -33.40 16.77 13.73
C VAL A 598 -34.87 16.76 14.10
N VAL A 599 -35.20 16.95 15.38
CA VAL A 599 -36.60 17.06 15.83
C VAL A 599 -37.27 18.25 15.18
N GLU A 600 -36.57 19.37 15.13
CA GLU A 600 -37.03 20.59 14.49
C GLU A 600 -37.38 20.34 13.02
N LEU A 601 -36.47 19.78 12.22
CA LEU A 601 -36.72 19.47 10.81
C LEU A 601 -37.90 18.53 10.61
N VAL A 602 -37.99 17.45 11.40
CA VAL A 602 -39.05 16.45 11.24
C VAL A 602 -40.42 17.01 11.65
N ARG A 603 -40.47 17.92 12.64
CA ARG A 603 -41.71 18.60 13.04
C ARG A 603 -42.19 19.58 11.97
N GLU A 604 -41.26 20.27 11.33
CA GLU A 604 -41.57 21.26 10.29
C GLU A 604 -41.95 20.60 8.96
N ASP A 605 -41.20 19.57 8.55
CA ASP A 605 -41.46 18.78 7.36
C ASP A 605 -41.21 17.29 7.67
N PRO A 606 -42.26 16.48 7.90
CA PRO A 606 -42.12 15.05 8.15
C PRO A 606 -41.35 14.30 7.06
N SER A 607 -41.37 14.77 5.81
CA SER A 607 -40.64 14.16 4.70
C SER A 607 -39.11 14.31 4.84
N ALA A 608 -38.62 15.25 5.66
CA ALA A 608 -37.19 15.44 5.96
C ALA A 608 -36.54 14.19 6.58
N VAL A 609 -37.34 13.27 7.16
CA VAL A 609 -36.83 11.97 7.62
C VAL A 609 -36.11 11.18 6.52
N ARG A 610 -36.47 11.40 5.24
CA ARG A 610 -35.84 10.72 4.09
C ARG A 610 -34.38 11.15 3.88
N LEU A 611 -33.96 12.29 4.44
CA LEU A 611 -32.57 12.73 4.37
C LEU A 611 -31.66 11.78 5.16
N PRO A 612 -30.55 11.27 4.58
CA PRO A 612 -29.71 10.28 5.24
C PRO A 612 -29.15 10.70 6.60
N ALA A 613 -28.86 11.99 6.80
CA ALA A 613 -28.38 12.54 8.07
C ALA A 613 -29.47 12.57 9.15
N VAL A 614 -30.71 12.88 8.76
CA VAL A 614 -31.89 12.90 9.64
C VAL A 614 -32.25 11.47 10.03
N TRP A 615 -32.44 10.59 9.05
CA TRP A 615 -32.75 9.18 9.27
C TRP A 615 -31.76 8.51 10.23
N ARG A 616 -30.45 8.70 10.03
CA ARG A 616 -29.42 8.10 10.90
C ARG A 616 -29.58 8.52 12.37
N THR A 617 -30.03 9.75 12.61
CA THR A 617 -30.25 10.29 13.96
C THR A 617 -31.56 9.78 14.53
N VAL A 618 -32.66 9.81 13.77
CA VAL A 618 -33.96 9.23 14.17
C VAL A 618 -33.81 7.74 14.51
N ALA A 619 -33.23 6.96 13.60
CA ALA A 619 -33.07 5.53 13.75
C ALA A 619 -32.14 5.14 14.91
N GLY A 620 -31.09 5.93 15.17
CA GLY A 620 -30.04 5.58 16.14
C GLY A 620 -30.12 6.25 17.51
N ARG A 621 -30.79 7.41 17.62
CA ARG A 621 -30.77 8.28 18.81
C ARG A 621 -32.17 8.77 19.23
N ARG A 622 -33.00 9.18 18.27
CA ARG A 622 -34.36 9.69 18.47
C ARG A 622 -35.41 8.69 18.00
N THR A 623 -35.36 7.48 18.58
CA THR A 623 -36.25 6.38 18.22
C THR A 623 -37.72 6.67 18.57
N ASP A 624 -37.98 7.65 19.44
CA ASP A 624 -39.32 8.20 19.69
C ASP A 624 -39.97 8.76 18.42
N LEU A 625 -39.17 9.26 17.47
CA LEU A 625 -39.65 9.76 16.18
C LEU A 625 -39.83 8.65 15.12
N LEU A 626 -39.39 7.40 15.36
CA LEU A 626 -39.47 6.35 14.34
C LEU A 626 -40.90 6.06 13.88
N LEU A 627 -41.82 5.77 14.80
CA LEU A 627 -43.19 5.42 14.45
C LEU A 627 -43.92 6.61 13.78
N PRO A 628 -43.89 7.84 14.32
CA PRO A 628 -44.45 9.00 13.64
C PRO A 628 -43.87 9.19 12.23
N SER A 629 -42.55 9.07 12.06
CA SER A 629 -41.90 9.24 10.76
C SER A 629 -42.10 8.06 9.79
N LEU A 630 -42.71 6.96 10.21
CA LEU A 630 -43.02 5.80 9.35
C LEU A 630 -44.51 5.63 9.07
N SER A 631 -45.36 6.31 9.85
CA SER A 631 -46.82 6.25 9.72
C SER A 631 -47.30 7.22 8.66
N GLY A 632 -48.01 6.73 7.65
CA GLY A 632 -48.66 7.54 6.62
C GLY A 632 -47.77 7.92 5.41
N VAL A 633 -48.41 8.50 4.40
CA VAL A 633 -47.72 9.11 3.26
C VAL A 633 -47.28 10.50 3.71
N HIS A 634 -46.01 10.66 4.07
CA HIS A 634 -45.45 11.99 4.34
C HIS A 634 -45.49 12.79 3.05
N GLN A 635 -46.37 13.79 2.99
CA GLN A 635 -46.37 14.85 1.99
C GLN A 635 -45.40 15.94 2.48
N GLY A 636 -44.53 16.45 1.60
CA GLY A 636 -43.51 17.42 2.00
C GLY A 636 -42.46 17.64 0.92
N ARG A 637 -41.40 18.37 1.24
CA ARG A 637 -40.39 18.78 0.25
C ARG A 637 -39.61 17.61 -0.33
N PHE A 638 -39.33 16.59 0.48
CA PHE A 638 -38.45 15.48 0.12
C PHE A 638 -39.19 14.26 -0.41
N THR A 639 -40.43 14.45 -0.87
CA THR A 639 -41.27 13.38 -1.39
C THR A 639 -40.94 13.06 -2.84
N GLY A 640 -39.93 12.20 -3.04
CA GLY A 640 -39.70 11.52 -4.31
C GLY A 640 -39.99 10.03 -4.16
N GLY A 641 -41.05 9.53 -4.80
CA GLY A 641 -41.35 8.10 -4.91
C GLY A 641 -41.60 7.33 -3.59
N PRO A 642 -41.71 6.00 -3.66
CA PRO A 642 -41.73 5.13 -2.48
C PRO A 642 -40.42 5.29 -1.70
N TRP A 643 -40.52 5.36 -0.38
CA TRP A 643 -39.34 5.41 0.50
C TRP A 643 -39.18 4.10 1.26
N VAL A 644 -38.00 3.50 1.14
CA VAL A 644 -37.56 2.36 1.93
C VAL A 644 -36.59 2.85 3.00
N PRO A 645 -36.95 2.78 4.30
CA PRO A 645 -36.07 3.23 5.37
C PRO A 645 -34.78 2.40 5.38
N PRO A 646 -33.58 3.02 5.31
CA PRO A 646 -32.33 2.28 5.37
C PRO A 646 -32.16 1.55 6.71
N VAL A 647 -32.21 0.22 6.72
CA VAL A 647 -32.05 -0.57 7.96
C VAL A 647 -30.59 -1.00 8.17
N ASP A 648 -30.06 -0.64 9.34
CA ASP A 648 -28.83 -1.19 9.90
C ASP A 648 -29.17 -2.11 11.07
N GLY A 649 -28.67 -3.35 11.07
CA GLY A 649 -29.05 -4.36 12.07
C GLY A 649 -28.61 -4.05 13.50
N VAL A 650 -27.49 -3.32 13.68
CA VAL A 650 -27.03 -2.92 15.01
C VAL A 650 -27.92 -1.84 15.60
N VAL A 651 -28.37 -0.91 14.74
CA VAL A 651 -29.33 0.14 15.11
C VAL A 651 -30.72 -0.45 15.37
N ALA A 652 -31.23 -1.30 14.46
CA ALA A 652 -32.51 -1.97 14.57
C ALA A 652 -32.65 -2.86 15.81
N GLY A 653 -31.54 -3.45 16.27
CA GLY A 653 -31.49 -4.20 17.53
C GLY A 653 -31.72 -3.36 18.80
N ARG A 654 -31.88 -2.02 18.69
CA ARG A 654 -32.26 -1.13 19.79
C ARG A 654 -33.71 -0.66 19.72
N TRP A 655 -34.42 -0.98 18.65
CA TRP A 655 -35.82 -0.61 18.48
C TRP A 655 -36.71 -1.53 19.32
N THR A 656 -37.88 -1.04 19.71
CA THR A 656 -38.90 -1.86 20.40
C THR A 656 -39.50 -2.88 19.44
N PRO A 657 -40.14 -3.96 19.95
CA PRO A 657 -40.85 -4.93 19.11
C PRO A 657 -41.86 -4.23 18.18
N GLY A 658 -42.72 -3.37 18.73
CA GLY A 658 -43.70 -2.62 17.94
C GLY A 658 -43.09 -1.70 16.87
N GLN A 659 -41.92 -1.10 17.13
CA GLN A 659 -41.18 -0.34 16.11
C GLN A 659 -40.69 -1.22 14.96
N ARG A 660 -40.14 -2.41 15.27
CA ARG A 660 -39.70 -3.36 14.25
C ARG A 660 -40.87 -3.94 13.47
N ASP A 661 -41.98 -4.26 14.13
CA ASP A 661 -43.16 -4.82 13.47
C ASP A 661 -43.78 -3.80 12.50
N HIS A 662 -43.84 -2.52 12.88
CA HIS A 662 -44.31 -1.47 11.98
C HIS A 662 -43.38 -1.28 10.77
N VAL A 663 -42.06 -1.25 10.98
CA VAL A 663 -41.10 -1.22 9.87
C VAL A 663 -41.25 -2.46 9.00
N ARG A 664 -41.38 -3.65 9.58
CA ARG A 664 -41.54 -4.91 8.84
C ARG A 664 -42.82 -4.88 8.00
N ALA A 665 -43.96 -4.45 8.56
CA ALA A 665 -45.21 -4.29 7.83
C ALA A 665 -45.04 -3.35 6.63
N ARG A 666 -44.30 -2.24 6.81
CA ARG A 666 -43.96 -1.34 5.70
C ARG A 666 -43.08 -2.03 4.64
N LEU A 667 -42.09 -2.80 5.05
CA LEU A 667 -41.24 -3.56 4.12
C LEU A 667 -42.07 -4.60 3.34
N VAL A 668 -42.95 -5.36 4.00
CA VAL A 668 -43.87 -6.31 3.37
C VAL A 668 -44.72 -5.62 2.31
N SER A 669 -45.32 -4.47 2.65
CA SER A 669 -46.12 -3.65 1.73
C SER A 669 -45.31 -3.20 0.52
N VAL A 670 -44.07 -2.72 0.69
CA VAL A 670 -43.22 -2.29 -0.43
C VAL A 670 -42.82 -3.46 -1.33
N VAL A 671 -42.45 -4.62 -0.76
CA VAL A 671 -42.04 -5.77 -1.58
C VAL A 671 -43.23 -6.34 -2.39
N GLY A 672 -44.43 -6.34 -1.82
CA GLY A 672 -45.66 -6.80 -2.46
C GLY A 672 -46.26 -5.87 -3.52
N ASP A 673 -45.84 -4.60 -3.57
CA ASP A 673 -46.37 -3.63 -4.53
C ASP A 673 -45.65 -3.73 -5.88
N GLY A 674 -46.31 -4.39 -6.84
CA GLY A 674 -45.82 -4.57 -8.21
C GLY A 674 -45.71 -3.28 -9.02
N GLY A 675 -46.31 -2.17 -8.56
CA GLY A 675 -46.20 -0.86 -9.20
C GLY A 675 -44.91 -0.09 -8.85
N LEU A 676 -44.16 -0.55 -7.84
CA LEU A 676 -42.92 0.12 -7.43
C LEU A 676 -41.70 -0.35 -8.23
N PRO A 677 -40.70 0.52 -8.43
CA PRO A 677 -39.43 0.13 -9.05
C PRO A 677 -38.78 -1.07 -8.35
N VAL A 678 -38.23 -1.99 -9.14
CA VAL A 678 -37.53 -3.19 -8.65
C VAL A 678 -36.41 -2.83 -7.67
N THR A 679 -35.75 -1.68 -7.86
CA THR A 679 -34.70 -1.18 -6.94
C THR A 679 -35.21 -0.96 -5.52
N ASP A 680 -36.43 -0.46 -5.36
CA ASP A 680 -37.02 -0.19 -4.05
C ASP A 680 -37.49 -1.48 -3.38
N ARG A 681 -38.11 -2.38 -4.16
CA ARG A 681 -38.49 -3.74 -3.71
C ARG A 681 -37.25 -4.51 -3.23
N LEU A 682 -36.14 -4.43 -3.97
CA LEU A 682 -34.85 -5.01 -3.58
C LEU A 682 -34.28 -4.41 -2.29
N ALA A 683 -34.33 -3.09 -2.15
CA ALA A 683 -33.88 -2.41 -0.92
C ALA A 683 -34.72 -2.87 0.28
N ALA A 684 -36.02 -3.10 0.10
CA ALA A 684 -36.91 -3.56 1.16
C ALA A 684 -36.62 -5.02 1.58
N ILE A 685 -36.35 -5.91 0.63
CA ILE A 685 -35.88 -7.28 0.91
C ILE A 685 -34.57 -7.26 1.71
N GLN A 686 -33.61 -6.43 1.31
CA GLN A 686 -32.33 -6.31 2.03
C GLN A 686 -32.50 -5.76 3.45
N ALA A 687 -33.44 -4.81 3.64
CA ALA A 687 -33.80 -4.29 4.95
C ALA A 687 -34.47 -5.36 5.83
N ALA A 688 -35.32 -6.22 5.25
CA ALA A 688 -35.99 -7.31 5.96
C ALA A 688 -35.00 -8.33 6.54
N GLY A 689 -33.87 -8.56 5.86
CA GLY A 689 -32.78 -9.37 6.40
C GLY A 689 -32.10 -8.77 7.64
N ARG A 690 -32.16 -7.45 7.85
CA ARG A 690 -31.41 -6.76 8.93
C ARG A 690 -32.28 -6.30 10.10
N ILE A 691 -33.59 -6.16 9.90
CA ILE A 691 -34.52 -5.62 10.91
C ILE A 691 -34.72 -6.55 12.10
N GLY A 692 -34.58 -7.86 11.89
CA GLY A 692 -34.92 -8.92 12.85
C GLY A 692 -36.37 -9.41 12.69
N GLY A 693 -36.59 -10.72 12.80
CA GLY A 693 -37.89 -11.36 12.59
C GLY A 693 -38.42 -11.32 11.14
N GLY A 694 -37.56 -11.02 10.16
CA GLY A 694 -37.93 -10.94 8.74
C GLY A 694 -37.85 -12.27 7.98
N LEU A 695 -37.51 -13.38 8.65
CA LEU A 695 -37.19 -14.65 7.97
C LEU A 695 -38.38 -15.22 7.17
N GLU A 696 -39.60 -15.16 7.70
CA GLU A 696 -40.79 -15.68 7.00
C GLU A 696 -41.05 -14.93 5.69
N LEU A 697 -40.95 -13.60 5.70
CA LEU A 697 -41.03 -12.80 4.48
C LEU A 697 -39.97 -13.25 3.47
N LEU A 698 -38.73 -13.46 3.92
CA LEU A 698 -37.66 -13.91 3.03
C LEU A 698 -37.93 -15.31 2.48
N ARG A 699 -38.50 -16.24 3.26
CA ARG A 699 -38.88 -17.59 2.82
C ARG A 699 -39.95 -17.54 1.74
N GLU A 700 -41.00 -16.76 1.98
CA GLU A 700 -42.10 -16.58 1.03
C GLU A 700 -41.57 -16.07 -0.32
N TRP A 701 -40.75 -15.01 -0.31
CA TRP A 701 -40.22 -14.42 -1.54
C TRP A 701 -39.15 -15.27 -2.21
N ALA A 702 -38.37 -16.05 -1.45
CA ALA A 702 -37.39 -16.97 -2.02
C ALA A 702 -38.04 -18.12 -2.81
N ALA A 703 -39.30 -18.47 -2.52
CA ALA A 703 -40.06 -19.50 -3.22
C ALA A 703 -40.80 -19.02 -4.47
N ARG A 704 -40.85 -17.70 -4.73
CA ARG A 704 -41.57 -17.13 -5.88
C ARG A 704 -40.76 -17.25 -7.19
N GLU A 705 -41.48 -17.22 -8.30
CA GLU A 705 -40.89 -17.30 -9.65
C GLU A 705 -40.11 -16.03 -10.06
N GLU A 706 -40.38 -14.88 -9.42
CA GLU A 706 -39.68 -13.60 -9.65
C GLU A 706 -38.18 -13.68 -9.29
N THR A 707 -37.36 -14.12 -10.25
CA THR A 707 -35.97 -14.56 -10.02
C THR A 707 -35.10 -13.52 -9.30
N VAL A 708 -35.21 -12.24 -9.66
CA VAL A 708 -34.40 -11.16 -9.07
C VAL A 708 -34.71 -10.93 -7.59
N LEU A 709 -35.99 -10.95 -7.22
CA LEU A 709 -36.43 -10.76 -5.83
C LEU A 709 -36.22 -12.03 -5.01
N ALA A 710 -36.45 -13.21 -5.59
CA ALA A 710 -36.17 -14.48 -4.95
C ALA A 710 -34.68 -14.63 -4.61
N GLU A 711 -33.78 -14.33 -5.55
CA GLU A 711 -32.33 -14.33 -5.29
C GLU A 711 -31.95 -13.30 -4.22
N ALA A 712 -32.55 -12.11 -4.24
CA ALA A 712 -32.31 -11.10 -3.21
C ALA A 712 -32.77 -11.55 -1.83
N ALA A 713 -33.89 -12.29 -1.74
CA ALA A 713 -34.41 -12.83 -0.49
C ALA A 713 -33.49 -13.91 0.08
N ILE A 714 -33.04 -14.83 -0.78
CA ILE A 714 -32.01 -15.83 -0.46
C ILE A 714 -30.73 -15.17 0.04
N ALA A 715 -30.26 -14.10 -0.63
CA ALA A 715 -29.08 -13.35 -0.19
C ALA A 715 -29.28 -12.67 1.17
N ALA A 716 -30.46 -12.09 1.41
CA ALA A 716 -30.79 -11.37 2.63
C ALA A 716 -30.88 -12.29 3.86
N MET A 717 -31.22 -13.58 3.68
CA MET A 717 -31.26 -14.59 4.76
C MET A 717 -29.93 -14.69 5.53
N ALA A 718 -28.82 -14.39 4.85
CA ALA A 718 -27.46 -14.36 5.42
C ALA A 718 -27.27 -13.37 6.57
N SER A 719 -28.12 -12.34 6.66
CA SER A 719 -28.04 -11.29 7.68
C SER A 719 -29.11 -11.40 8.75
N THR A 720 -29.95 -12.45 8.67
CA THR A 720 -31.06 -12.65 9.59
C THR A 720 -30.58 -12.89 11.01
N ASP A 721 -31.50 -12.66 11.93
CA ASP A 721 -31.32 -12.85 13.36
C ASP A 721 -31.67 -14.28 13.82
N SER A 722 -31.94 -15.19 12.87
CA SER A 722 -32.25 -16.61 13.08
C SER A 722 -31.45 -17.52 12.10
N PRO A 723 -30.10 -17.45 12.11
CA PRO A 723 -29.27 -18.13 11.10
C PRO A 723 -29.42 -19.66 11.10
N ALA A 724 -29.71 -20.27 12.25
CA ALA A 724 -29.94 -21.71 12.34
C ALA A 724 -31.23 -22.16 11.63
N GLN A 725 -32.25 -21.30 11.58
CA GLN A 725 -33.50 -21.57 10.87
C GLN A 725 -33.41 -21.24 9.38
N ALA A 726 -32.54 -20.29 9.00
CA ALA A 726 -32.27 -19.95 7.61
C ALA A 726 -31.41 -21.02 6.90
N LEU A 727 -30.51 -21.70 7.64
CA LEU A 727 -29.53 -22.61 7.05
C LEU A 727 -30.15 -23.79 6.25
N PRO A 728 -31.19 -24.50 6.74
CA PRO A 728 -31.85 -25.55 5.95
C PRO A 728 -32.46 -25.04 4.65
N VAL A 729 -33.10 -23.87 4.69
CA VAL A 729 -33.71 -23.21 3.51
C VAL A 729 -32.63 -22.85 2.48
N LEU A 730 -31.50 -22.33 2.94
CA LEU A 730 -30.36 -22.04 2.07
C LEU A 730 -29.75 -23.30 1.45
N LEU A 731 -29.70 -24.42 2.18
CA LEU A 731 -29.24 -25.71 1.65
C LEU A 731 -30.19 -26.23 0.55
N GLU A 732 -31.49 -26.07 0.73
CA GLU A 732 -32.50 -26.43 -0.27
C GLU A 732 -32.34 -25.61 -1.55
N HIS A 733 -32.31 -24.28 -1.45
CA HIS A 733 -32.09 -23.42 -2.63
C HIS A 733 -30.71 -23.60 -3.26
N ALA A 734 -29.71 -24.04 -2.49
CA ALA A 734 -28.38 -24.35 -3.02
C ALA A 734 -28.39 -25.55 -3.99
N ARG A 735 -29.39 -26.43 -3.90
CA ARG A 735 -29.66 -27.53 -4.85
C ARG A 735 -30.42 -27.06 -6.10
N GLY A 736 -31.08 -25.91 -6.07
CA GLY A 736 -31.89 -25.36 -7.18
C GLY A 736 -31.14 -24.46 -8.16
N ALA A 737 -31.88 -23.67 -8.95
CA ALA A 737 -31.33 -22.72 -9.92
C ALA A 737 -30.58 -21.55 -9.25
N ALA A 738 -31.01 -21.12 -8.06
CA ALA A 738 -30.40 -20.04 -7.27
C ALA A 738 -29.11 -20.46 -6.52
N SER A 739 -28.46 -21.56 -6.91
CA SER A 739 -27.33 -22.18 -6.20
C SER A 739 -26.21 -21.20 -5.87
N ARG A 740 -25.84 -20.34 -6.83
CA ARG A 740 -24.74 -19.36 -6.66
C ARG A 740 -25.00 -18.40 -5.51
N VAL A 741 -26.23 -17.89 -5.39
CA VAL A 741 -26.60 -16.90 -4.37
C VAL A 741 -26.82 -17.58 -3.01
N ALA A 742 -27.50 -18.73 -3.01
CA ALA A 742 -27.73 -19.52 -1.80
C ALA A 742 -26.43 -19.97 -1.12
N VAL A 743 -25.46 -20.45 -1.90
CA VAL A 743 -24.13 -20.86 -1.40
C VAL A 743 -23.36 -19.69 -0.78
N ALA A 744 -23.47 -18.48 -1.35
CA ALA A 744 -22.83 -17.29 -0.80
C ALA A 744 -23.47 -16.87 0.53
N ALA A 745 -24.80 -16.93 0.62
CA ALA A 745 -25.54 -16.67 1.85
C ALA A 745 -25.25 -17.71 2.94
N LEU A 746 -25.21 -18.99 2.56
CA LEU A 746 -24.92 -20.13 3.43
C LEU A 746 -23.58 -19.96 4.15
N ALA A 747 -22.53 -19.54 3.43
CA ALA A 747 -21.21 -19.32 4.02
C ALA A 747 -21.20 -18.27 5.15
N ARG A 748 -22.10 -17.28 5.12
CA ARG A 748 -22.25 -16.29 6.20
C ARG A 748 -23.07 -16.88 7.35
N CYS A 749 -24.17 -17.57 7.05
CA CYS A 749 -24.99 -18.26 8.06
C CYS A 749 -24.18 -19.28 8.87
N CYS A 750 -23.35 -20.12 8.24
CA CYS A 750 -22.54 -21.13 8.92
C CYS A 750 -21.68 -20.55 10.06
N ARG A 751 -21.19 -19.31 9.92
CA ARG A 751 -20.34 -18.67 10.94
C ARG A 751 -21.10 -18.33 12.22
N SER A 752 -22.43 -18.27 12.15
CA SER A 752 -23.32 -17.87 13.24
C SER A 752 -24.17 -19.02 13.78
N VAL A 753 -24.02 -20.24 13.24
CA VAL A 753 -24.70 -21.46 13.72
C VAL A 753 -23.76 -22.26 14.63
N THR A 754 -24.29 -22.81 15.72
CA THR A 754 -23.50 -23.58 16.69
C THR A 754 -22.88 -24.83 16.05
N PRO A 755 -21.65 -25.22 16.40
CA PRO A 755 -21.00 -26.42 15.87
C PRO A 755 -21.84 -27.70 16.00
N SER A 756 -22.55 -27.89 17.11
CA SER A 756 -23.43 -29.04 17.36
C SER A 756 -24.54 -29.20 16.32
N ARG A 757 -25.13 -28.08 15.86
CA ARG A 757 -26.17 -28.07 14.83
C ARG A 757 -25.60 -28.02 13.42
N LEU A 758 -24.47 -27.35 13.26
CA LEU A 758 -23.83 -27.16 11.96
C LEU A 758 -23.21 -28.45 11.43
N GLY A 759 -22.54 -29.23 12.28
CA GLY A 759 -21.83 -30.46 11.89
C GLY A 759 -22.71 -31.45 11.11
N PRO A 760 -23.83 -31.94 11.68
CA PRO A 760 -24.72 -32.89 11.01
C PRO A 760 -25.28 -32.38 9.68
N LEU A 761 -25.65 -31.09 9.60
CA LEU A 761 -26.17 -30.48 8.37
C LEU A 761 -25.11 -30.41 7.26
N LEU A 762 -23.86 -30.07 7.60
CA LEU A 762 -22.76 -30.06 6.64
C LEU A 762 -22.35 -31.48 6.23
N GLU A 763 -22.34 -32.43 7.17
CA GLU A 763 -22.08 -33.84 6.85
C GLU A 763 -23.07 -34.37 5.83
N GLN A 764 -24.38 -34.24 6.12
CA GLN A 764 -25.44 -34.67 5.22
C GLN A 764 -25.32 -34.02 3.83
N ALA A 765 -25.05 -32.71 3.76
CA ALA A 765 -24.92 -32.01 2.49
C ALA A 765 -23.64 -32.37 1.71
N LEU A 766 -22.58 -32.85 2.37
CA LEU A 766 -21.32 -33.25 1.74
C LEU A 766 -21.38 -34.67 1.19
N THR A 767 -22.04 -35.57 1.92
CA THR A 767 -22.11 -37.01 1.61
C THR A 767 -23.29 -37.38 0.72
N ASP A 768 -24.27 -36.49 0.52
CA ASP A 768 -25.40 -36.68 -0.39
C ASP A 768 -24.93 -36.99 -1.85
N PRO A 769 -25.12 -38.23 -2.33
CA PRO A 769 -24.66 -38.63 -3.67
C PRO A 769 -25.47 -37.93 -4.78
N GLY A 770 -26.73 -37.56 -4.52
CA GLY A 770 -27.58 -36.81 -5.44
C GLY A 770 -27.38 -35.28 -5.37
N GLY A 771 -26.53 -34.81 -4.44
CA GLY A 771 -26.28 -33.40 -4.21
C GLY A 771 -25.47 -32.74 -5.33
N LYS A 772 -25.79 -31.48 -5.65
CA LYS A 772 -25.04 -30.68 -6.63
C LYS A 772 -23.56 -30.58 -6.25
N VAL A 773 -22.68 -30.84 -7.22
CA VAL A 773 -21.21 -30.73 -7.08
C VAL A 773 -20.78 -29.35 -6.53
N THR A 774 -21.42 -28.26 -6.99
CA THR A 774 -21.13 -26.90 -6.52
C THR A 774 -21.39 -26.73 -5.02
N LEU A 775 -22.51 -27.25 -4.53
CA LEU A 775 -22.85 -27.23 -3.10
C LEU A 775 -21.84 -28.05 -2.29
N ARG A 776 -21.60 -29.31 -2.68
CA ARG A 776 -20.66 -30.21 -1.98
C ARG A 776 -19.25 -29.62 -1.85
N LYS A 777 -18.74 -28.99 -2.92
CA LYS A 777 -17.45 -28.24 -2.90
C LYS A 777 -17.45 -27.13 -1.86
N HIS A 778 -18.54 -26.38 -1.75
CA HIS A 778 -18.66 -25.29 -0.81
C HIS A 778 -18.84 -25.78 0.63
N VAL A 779 -19.57 -26.86 0.84
CA VAL A 779 -19.74 -27.50 2.14
C VAL A 779 -18.40 -28.00 2.68
N ALA A 780 -17.55 -28.65 1.86
CA ALA A 780 -16.20 -29.05 2.27
C ALA A 780 -15.38 -27.86 2.81
N ARG A 781 -15.49 -26.68 2.18
CA ARG A 781 -14.85 -25.45 2.67
C ARG A 781 -15.46 -24.93 3.97
N GLN A 782 -16.76 -25.13 4.20
CA GLN A 782 -17.41 -24.74 5.46
C GLN A 782 -17.06 -25.69 6.62
N VAL A 783 -16.87 -26.98 6.35
CA VAL A 783 -16.36 -27.95 7.33
C VAL A 783 -14.97 -27.51 7.81
N GLU A 784 -14.07 -27.21 6.89
CA GLU A 784 -12.72 -26.68 7.21
C GLU A 784 -12.78 -25.37 7.99
N ARG A 785 -13.64 -24.43 7.57
CA ARG A 785 -13.65 -23.08 8.15
C ARG A 785 -14.29 -22.99 9.53
N ASN A 786 -15.32 -23.79 9.79
CA ASN A 786 -16.07 -23.72 11.05
C ASN A 786 -15.64 -24.79 12.05
N ARG A 787 -14.92 -25.83 11.59
CA ARG A 787 -14.38 -26.95 12.37
C ARG A 787 -15.43 -27.53 13.35
N PRO A 788 -16.57 -28.05 12.85
CA PRO A 788 -17.46 -28.83 13.71
C PRO A 788 -16.71 -30.07 14.28
N LEU A 789 -17.24 -30.65 15.35
CA LEU A 789 -16.66 -31.86 15.94
C LEU A 789 -16.54 -32.97 14.88
N GLY A 790 -15.35 -33.59 14.77
CA GLY A 790 -15.09 -34.63 13.76
C GLY A 790 -14.86 -34.12 12.34
N ALA A 791 -14.59 -32.81 12.15
CA ALA A 791 -14.37 -32.22 10.81
C ALA A 791 -13.26 -32.92 10.00
N ALA A 792 -12.13 -33.24 10.62
CA ALA A 792 -11.02 -33.91 9.94
C ALA A 792 -11.41 -35.33 9.52
N ASP A 793 -12.03 -36.08 10.44
CA ASP A 793 -12.50 -37.44 10.17
C ASP A 793 -13.54 -37.45 9.04
N LEU A 794 -14.49 -36.51 9.02
CA LEU A 794 -15.44 -36.37 7.92
C LEU A 794 -14.75 -36.14 6.57
N LEU A 795 -13.80 -35.21 6.50
CA LEU A 795 -13.09 -34.91 5.25
C LEU A 795 -12.20 -36.08 4.79
N LEU A 796 -11.55 -36.78 5.72
CA LEU A 796 -10.75 -37.98 5.43
C LEU A 796 -11.63 -39.14 4.95
N ARG A 797 -12.80 -39.38 5.59
CA ARG A 797 -13.79 -40.36 5.13
C ARG A 797 -14.26 -40.06 3.71
N VAL A 798 -14.63 -38.81 3.43
CA VAL A 798 -15.08 -38.38 2.09
C VAL A 798 -13.93 -38.48 1.09
N TRP A 799 -12.68 -38.19 1.48
CA TRP A 799 -11.52 -38.38 0.62
C TRP A 799 -11.29 -39.84 0.22
N ALA A 800 -11.54 -40.77 1.14
CA ALA A 800 -11.35 -42.21 0.91
C ALA A 800 -12.40 -42.82 -0.03
N ASP A 801 -13.55 -42.18 -0.21
CA ASP A 801 -14.60 -42.59 -1.16
C ASP A 801 -14.03 -42.64 -2.59
N ALA A 802 -14.11 -43.80 -3.24
CA ALA A 802 -13.61 -44.04 -4.59
C ALA A 802 -14.37 -43.24 -5.65
N ASP A 803 -15.69 -43.09 -5.47
CA ASP A 803 -16.63 -42.56 -6.45
C ASP A 803 -16.83 -41.04 -6.30
N LEU A 804 -16.07 -40.40 -5.40
CA LEU A 804 -16.15 -38.96 -5.19
C LEU A 804 -15.79 -38.19 -6.47
N HIS A 805 -16.73 -37.36 -6.92
CA HIS A 805 -16.57 -36.48 -8.08
C HIS A 805 -15.28 -35.63 -8.00
N ARG A 806 -14.50 -35.58 -9.09
CA ARG A 806 -13.16 -34.95 -9.15
C ARG A 806 -13.08 -33.54 -8.55
N ASP A 807 -14.08 -32.70 -8.81
CA ASP A 807 -14.11 -31.32 -8.30
C ASP A 807 -14.40 -31.24 -6.80
N VAL A 808 -15.23 -32.15 -6.28
CA VAL A 808 -15.51 -32.25 -4.84
C VAL A 808 -14.26 -32.77 -4.15
N ARG A 809 -13.59 -33.77 -4.73
CA ARG A 809 -12.28 -34.27 -4.29
C ARG A 809 -11.23 -33.16 -4.21
N ALA A 810 -11.12 -32.31 -5.23
CA ALA A 810 -10.23 -31.15 -5.19
C ALA A 810 -10.59 -30.14 -4.08
N ALA A 811 -11.89 -29.95 -3.80
CA ALA A 811 -12.33 -29.10 -2.69
C ALA A 811 -12.03 -29.71 -1.30
N VAL A 812 -12.18 -31.03 -1.16
CA VAL A 812 -11.81 -31.79 0.05
C VAL A 812 -10.29 -31.75 0.26
N ALA A 813 -9.49 -31.97 -0.79
CA ALA A 813 -8.05 -31.80 -0.70
C ALA A 813 -7.65 -30.38 -0.26
N SER A 814 -8.27 -29.34 -0.85
CA SER A 814 -8.05 -27.96 -0.42
C SER A 814 -8.49 -27.68 1.03
N ALA A 815 -9.44 -28.44 1.56
CA ALA A 815 -9.87 -28.37 2.95
C ALA A 815 -8.84 -29.05 3.88
N LEU A 816 -8.44 -30.28 3.56
CA LEU A 816 -7.39 -31.04 4.26
C LEU A 816 -6.06 -30.28 4.30
N LEU A 817 -5.72 -29.58 3.21
CA LEU A 817 -4.55 -28.70 3.11
C LEU A 817 -4.46 -27.64 4.21
N ARG A 818 -5.60 -27.25 4.77
CA ARG A 818 -5.73 -26.23 5.81
C ARG A 818 -5.97 -26.83 7.20
N MET A 819 -5.71 -28.13 7.34
CA MET A 819 -5.70 -28.86 8.60
C MET A 819 -4.35 -29.58 8.80
N PRO A 820 -3.20 -28.93 8.54
CA PRO A 820 -1.89 -29.58 8.56
C PRO A 820 -1.47 -30.09 9.95
N GLU A 821 -2.13 -29.62 11.01
CA GLU A 821 -1.93 -30.09 12.38
C GLU A 821 -2.34 -31.56 12.59
N ASP A 822 -3.19 -32.11 11.72
CA ASP A 822 -3.53 -33.53 11.72
C ASP A 822 -2.66 -34.27 10.69
N ALA A 823 -1.69 -35.05 11.17
CA ALA A 823 -0.70 -35.74 10.33
C ALA A 823 -1.35 -36.62 9.24
N ARG A 824 -2.53 -37.19 9.50
CA ARG A 824 -3.27 -38.05 8.56
C ARG A 824 -3.67 -37.30 7.27
N THR A 825 -3.79 -35.97 7.35
CA THR A 825 -4.18 -35.14 6.21
C THR A 825 -3.10 -35.11 5.14
N LEU A 826 -1.83 -35.02 5.53
CA LEU A 826 -0.71 -35.02 4.61
C LEU A 826 -0.54 -36.39 3.94
N ASP A 827 -0.70 -37.47 4.70
CA ASP A 827 -0.68 -38.84 4.18
C ASP A 827 -1.78 -39.05 3.14
N ALA A 828 -3.00 -38.58 3.43
CA ALA A 828 -4.12 -38.63 2.51
C ALA A 828 -3.81 -37.86 1.20
N LEU A 829 -3.26 -36.65 1.29
CA LEU A 829 -2.85 -35.87 0.12
C LEU A 829 -1.73 -36.56 -0.69
N GLY A 830 -0.87 -37.35 -0.05
CA GLY A 830 0.14 -38.17 -0.71
C GLY A 830 -0.44 -39.16 -1.73
N THR A 831 -1.66 -39.66 -1.52
CA THR A 831 -2.34 -40.57 -2.46
C THR A 831 -2.72 -39.89 -3.79
N ALA A 832 -2.70 -38.54 -3.84
CA ALA A 832 -2.97 -37.78 -5.07
C ALA A 832 -1.89 -37.96 -6.14
N VAL A 833 -0.69 -38.39 -5.78
CA VAL A 833 0.42 -38.68 -6.72
C VAL A 833 0.11 -39.91 -7.59
N GLY A 834 -0.71 -40.84 -7.09
CA GLY A 834 -1.10 -42.07 -7.80
C GLY A 834 -2.56 -42.06 -8.21
N ARG A 835 -3.41 -42.68 -7.38
CA ARG A 835 -4.82 -43.01 -7.68
C ARG A 835 -5.67 -41.83 -8.18
N TYR A 836 -5.36 -40.61 -7.75
CA TYR A 836 -6.16 -39.42 -8.06
C TYR A 836 -5.41 -38.38 -8.91
N ALA A 837 -4.30 -38.76 -9.53
CA ALA A 837 -3.46 -37.86 -10.30
C ALA A 837 -4.24 -37.21 -11.46
N ASN A 838 -4.31 -35.87 -11.44
CA ASN A 838 -4.87 -35.08 -12.53
C ASN A 838 -4.32 -33.64 -12.48
N GLU A 839 -4.43 -32.93 -13.59
CA GLU A 839 -3.88 -31.58 -13.75
C GLU A 839 -4.41 -30.57 -12.72
N SER A 840 -5.72 -30.56 -12.46
CA SER A 840 -6.32 -29.57 -11.56
C SER A 840 -5.93 -29.82 -10.11
N MET A 841 -5.78 -31.08 -9.70
CA MET A 841 -5.26 -31.48 -8.39
C MET A 841 -3.81 -31.02 -8.20
N PHE A 842 -2.92 -31.32 -9.16
CA PHE A 842 -1.51 -30.89 -9.08
C PHE A 842 -1.38 -29.37 -9.03
N ARG A 843 -2.09 -28.65 -9.91
CA ARG A 843 -2.11 -27.18 -9.90
C ARG A 843 -2.63 -26.58 -8.60
N MET A 844 -3.52 -27.28 -7.88
CA MET A 844 -4.03 -26.84 -6.58
C MET A 844 -2.97 -27.06 -5.49
N LEU A 845 -2.35 -28.25 -5.44
CA LEU A 845 -1.33 -28.57 -4.42
C LEU A 845 -0.05 -27.73 -4.57
N PHE A 846 0.33 -27.35 -5.80
CA PHE A 846 1.45 -26.44 -6.06
C PHE A 846 1.20 -24.98 -5.64
N GLN A 847 -0.02 -24.59 -5.24
CA GLN A 847 -0.29 -23.23 -4.76
C GLN A 847 0.15 -23.00 -3.31
N ALA A 848 0.35 -24.08 -2.55
CA ALA A 848 0.78 -24.02 -1.17
C ALA A 848 2.19 -23.41 -1.04
N GLY A 849 2.35 -22.39 -0.21
CA GLY A 849 3.65 -21.82 0.14
C GLY A 849 4.18 -22.31 1.50
N PRO A 850 5.50 -22.37 1.73
CA PRO A 850 6.07 -22.87 3.00
C PRO A 850 5.58 -22.13 4.25
N LEU A 851 5.38 -20.82 4.14
CA LEU A 851 4.89 -19.97 5.23
C LEU A 851 3.39 -20.17 5.55
N GLU A 852 2.70 -21.11 4.89
CA GLU A 852 1.34 -21.57 5.23
C GLU A 852 1.33 -22.71 6.24
N TYR A 853 2.49 -23.28 6.57
CA TYR A 853 2.60 -24.48 7.39
C TYR A 853 3.51 -24.27 8.60
N ALA A 854 3.15 -24.94 9.68
CA ALA A 854 3.98 -25.05 10.88
C ALA A 854 5.35 -25.66 10.52
N PRO A 855 6.44 -25.23 11.18
CA PRO A 855 7.78 -25.75 10.90
C PRO A 855 7.90 -27.29 10.83
N PRO A 856 7.26 -28.08 11.74
CA PRO A 856 7.36 -29.54 11.71
C PRO A 856 6.75 -30.20 10.46
N VAL A 857 5.77 -29.55 9.82
CA VAL A 857 5.05 -30.11 8.65
C VAL A 857 5.78 -29.80 7.34
N ARG A 858 6.66 -28.80 7.32
CA ARG A 858 7.30 -28.32 6.08
C ARG A 858 8.12 -29.39 5.36
N PRO A 859 8.93 -30.23 6.04
CA PRO A 859 9.69 -31.27 5.36
C PRO A 859 8.78 -32.28 4.64
N GLY A 860 7.75 -32.79 5.33
CA GLY A 860 6.82 -33.75 4.72
C GLY A 860 6.06 -33.17 3.52
N TYR A 861 5.69 -31.88 3.59
CA TYR A 861 5.06 -31.21 2.45
C TYR A 861 6.06 -30.94 1.31
N ALA A 862 7.32 -30.63 1.60
CA ALA A 862 8.37 -30.50 0.58
C ALA A 862 8.62 -31.84 -0.14
N ASP A 863 8.59 -32.96 0.58
CA ASP A 863 8.70 -34.30 0.00
C ASP A 863 7.49 -34.63 -0.88
N LEU A 864 6.28 -34.22 -0.47
CA LEU A 864 5.09 -34.28 -1.31
C LEU A 864 5.25 -33.43 -2.59
N MET A 865 5.80 -32.21 -2.51
CA MET A 865 6.07 -31.37 -3.69
C MET A 865 7.01 -32.05 -4.68
N GLY A 866 8.08 -32.69 -4.19
CA GLY A 866 9.02 -33.44 -5.03
C GLY A 866 8.35 -34.63 -5.74
N ARG A 867 7.53 -35.40 -5.02
CA ARG A 867 6.76 -36.52 -5.59
C ARG A 867 5.74 -36.05 -6.64
N LEU A 868 5.02 -34.95 -6.36
CA LEU A 868 4.06 -34.36 -7.30
C LEU A 868 4.74 -33.85 -8.57
N LEU A 869 5.89 -33.19 -8.45
CA LEU A 869 6.65 -32.69 -9.59
C LEU A 869 7.21 -33.85 -10.43
N SER A 870 7.67 -34.92 -9.79
CA SER A 870 8.15 -36.13 -10.47
C SER A 870 7.03 -36.84 -11.24
N ALA A 871 5.82 -36.91 -10.67
CA ALA A 871 4.65 -37.52 -11.32
C ALA A 871 3.99 -36.63 -12.39
N ALA A 872 4.31 -35.32 -12.46
CA ALA A 872 3.72 -34.42 -13.43
C ALA A 872 4.30 -34.64 -14.84
N THR A 873 3.45 -35.01 -15.80
CA THR A 873 3.87 -35.22 -17.20
C THR A 873 3.59 -34.02 -18.11
N LEU A 874 2.57 -33.21 -17.80
CA LEU A 874 2.18 -32.06 -18.62
C LEU A 874 3.14 -30.87 -18.46
N PRO A 875 3.70 -30.29 -19.55
CA PRO A 875 4.69 -29.20 -19.47
C PRO A 875 4.23 -27.99 -18.65
N GLY A 876 2.98 -27.55 -18.81
CA GLY A 876 2.44 -26.41 -18.07
C GLY A 876 2.27 -26.66 -16.56
N VAL A 877 2.04 -27.91 -16.16
CA VAL A 877 1.95 -28.32 -14.76
C VAL A 877 3.35 -28.44 -14.15
N ARG A 878 4.28 -29.05 -14.89
CA ARG A 878 5.69 -29.15 -14.51
C ARG A 878 6.32 -27.77 -14.29
N PHE A 879 6.12 -26.83 -15.21
CA PHE A 879 6.63 -25.46 -15.07
C PHE A 879 6.15 -24.80 -13.76
N ARG A 880 4.86 -24.94 -13.42
CA ARG A 880 4.32 -24.44 -12.15
C ARG A 880 4.89 -25.19 -10.96
N GLY A 881 5.00 -26.52 -11.06
CA GLY A 881 5.56 -27.38 -10.04
C GLY A 881 7.02 -27.03 -9.73
N SER A 882 7.87 -26.78 -10.74
CA SER A 882 9.26 -26.34 -10.55
C SER A 882 9.35 -24.99 -9.82
N LYS A 883 8.47 -24.04 -10.16
CA LYS A 883 8.40 -22.75 -9.44
C LYS A 883 7.90 -22.91 -8.00
N ALA A 884 6.94 -23.80 -7.76
CA ALA A 884 6.48 -24.13 -6.41
C ALA A 884 7.60 -24.82 -5.61
N PHE A 885 8.24 -25.85 -6.17
CA PHE A 885 9.34 -26.58 -5.55
C PHE A 885 10.52 -25.67 -5.20
N THR A 886 10.82 -24.66 -6.03
CA THR A 886 11.83 -23.63 -5.70
C THR A 886 11.56 -22.97 -4.35
N ALA A 887 10.29 -22.70 -4.01
CA ALA A 887 9.94 -22.14 -2.72
C ALA A 887 10.10 -23.16 -1.58
N TRP A 888 10.01 -24.45 -1.85
CA TRP A 888 10.05 -25.53 -0.84
C TRP A 888 11.42 -26.22 -0.69
N ALA A 889 12.35 -26.00 -1.63
CA ALA A 889 13.60 -26.74 -1.74
C ALA A 889 14.43 -26.78 -0.46
N HIS A 890 14.43 -25.70 0.33
CA HIS A 890 15.18 -25.63 1.59
C HIS A 890 14.75 -26.69 2.62
N TRP A 891 13.49 -27.13 2.58
CA TRP A 891 12.95 -28.14 3.51
C TRP A 891 12.89 -29.55 2.92
N TYR A 892 13.28 -29.74 1.66
CA TYR A 892 13.23 -31.04 1.00
C TYR A 892 14.22 -32.03 1.63
N ARG A 893 13.74 -33.24 1.97
CA ARG A 893 14.55 -34.31 2.58
C ARG A 893 14.51 -35.62 1.79
N GLY A 894 13.90 -35.62 0.61
CA GLY A 894 13.91 -36.76 -0.31
C GLY A 894 15.30 -37.05 -0.92
N ASP A 895 15.32 -37.95 -1.90
CA ASP A 895 16.55 -38.52 -2.45
C ASP A 895 17.31 -37.54 -3.37
N VAL A 896 18.16 -36.70 -2.77
CA VAL A 896 19.03 -35.75 -3.46
C VAL A 896 20.07 -36.46 -4.33
N GLU A 897 20.56 -37.63 -3.91
CA GLU A 897 21.59 -38.37 -4.64
C GLU A 897 21.03 -38.96 -5.93
N GLN A 898 19.79 -39.45 -5.92
CA GLN A 898 19.08 -39.87 -7.12
C GLN A 898 18.90 -38.69 -8.10
N ILE A 899 18.53 -37.50 -7.60
CA ILE A 899 18.41 -36.29 -8.43
C ILE A 899 19.77 -35.92 -9.03
N ALA A 900 20.82 -35.85 -8.22
CA ALA A 900 22.17 -35.50 -8.68
C ALA A 900 22.69 -36.52 -9.70
N THR A 901 22.45 -37.81 -9.49
CA THR A 901 22.84 -38.88 -10.42
C THR A 901 22.11 -38.74 -11.76
N ALA A 902 20.79 -38.54 -11.75
CA ALA A 902 20.01 -38.37 -12.97
C ALA A 902 20.37 -37.08 -13.74
N VAL A 903 20.73 -36.00 -13.04
CA VAL A 903 21.22 -34.77 -13.69
C VAL A 903 22.62 -34.94 -14.26
N GLY A 904 23.51 -35.63 -13.53
CA GLY A 904 24.91 -35.84 -13.89
C GLY A 904 25.14 -36.87 -15.00
N ASP A 905 24.15 -37.69 -15.34
CA ASP A 905 24.19 -38.62 -16.48
C ASP A 905 23.47 -38.00 -17.70
N PRO A 906 24.21 -37.62 -18.77
CA PRO A 906 23.62 -37.06 -19.99
C PRO A 906 22.64 -37.99 -20.71
N GLN A 907 22.77 -39.31 -20.54
CA GLN A 907 21.96 -40.34 -21.19
C GLN A 907 20.76 -40.79 -20.33
N ALA A 908 20.69 -40.37 -19.06
CA ALA A 908 19.61 -40.76 -18.17
C ALA A 908 18.23 -40.27 -18.66
N GLU A 909 17.32 -41.21 -18.88
CA GLU A 909 15.91 -40.92 -19.13
C GLU A 909 15.33 -40.13 -17.94
N GLY A 910 14.84 -38.91 -18.20
CA GLY A 910 14.28 -38.05 -17.15
C GLY A 910 15.27 -37.11 -16.44
N GLY A 911 16.56 -37.08 -16.81
CA GLY A 911 17.51 -36.09 -16.27
C GLY A 911 17.07 -34.63 -16.47
N GLU A 912 16.54 -34.31 -17.66
CA GLU A 912 15.91 -33.01 -17.96
C GLU A 912 14.69 -32.72 -17.06
N SER A 913 13.98 -33.77 -16.68
CA SER A 913 12.78 -33.64 -15.86
C SER A 913 13.11 -33.23 -14.42
N VAL A 914 14.25 -33.67 -13.88
CA VAL A 914 14.66 -33.39 -12.51
C VAL A 914 15.66 -32.23 -12.37
N LEU A 915 16.23 -31.74 -13.48
CA LEU A 915 17.13 -30.57 -13.50
C LEU A 915 16.55 -29.38 -12.76
N SER A 916 15.27 -29.06 -12.96
CA SER A 916 14.64 -27.93 -12.26
C SER A 916 14.57 -28.09 -10.73
N MET A 917 14.52 -29.32 -10.22
CA MET A 917 14.60 -29.61 -8.78
C MET A 917 16.03 -29.45 -8.28
N PHE A 918 17.01 -29.95 -9.04
CA PHE A 918 18.42 -29.77 -8.75
C PHE A 918 18.82 -28.30 -8.67
N LEU A 919 18.43 -27.47 -9.65
CA LEU A 919 18.70 -26.03 -9.64
C LEU A 919 18.05 -25.32 -8.45
N ALA A 920 16.84 -25.74 -8.06
CA ALA A 920 16.18 -25.23 -6.87
C ALA A 920 16.91 -25.60 -5.57
N LEU A 921 17.45 -26.82 -5.46
CA LEU A 921 18.29 -27.25 -4.35
C LEU A 921 19.66 -26.57 -4.37
N LEU A 922 20.22 -26.28 -5.55
CA LEU A 922 21.48 -25.54 -5.66
C LEU A 922 21.37 -24.15 -5.05
N ARG A 923 20.24 -23.46 -5.29
CA ARG A 923 19.94 -22.14 -4.71
C ARG A 923 19.96 -22.12 -3.18
N THR A 924 19.69 -23.24 -2.51
CA THR A 924 19.67 -23.30 -1.04
C THR A 924 21.07 -23.47 -0.45
N GLY A 925 22.08 -23.78 -1.26
CA GLY A 925 23.45 -23.99 -0.82
C GLY A 925 23.67 -25.29 -0.02
N THR A 926 22.70 -26.20 -0.02
CA THR A 926 22.77 -27.47 0.74
C THR A 926 23.41 -28.61 -0.04
N ILE A 927 23.46 -28.53 -1.37
CA ILE A 927 23.96 -29.60 -2.25
C ILE A 927 25.31 -29.29 -2.92
N ARG A 928 26.18 -28.52 -2.23
CA ARG A 928 27.43 -28.02 -2.82
C ARG A 928 28.37 -29.14 -3.32
N PRO A 929 28.65 -30.21 -2.54
CA PRO A 929 29.48 -31.31 -3.02
C PRO A 929 28.86 -32.00 -4.25
N GLN A 930 27.56 -32.31 -4.19
CA GLN A 930 26.83 -32.92 -5.30
C GLN A 930 26.85 -32.04 -6.55
N ALA A 931 26.83 -30.72 -6.39
CA ALA A 931 26.93 -29.78 -7.50
C ALA A 931 28.28 -29.86 -8.23
N LEU A 932 29.38 -29.96 -7.48
CA LEU A 932 30.72 -30.14 -8.07
C LEU A 932 30.86 -31.52 -8.72
N ASP A 933 30.32 -32.58 -8.11
CA ASP A 933 30.35 -33.93 -8.68
C ASP A 933 29.54 -34.02 -9.98
N VAL A 934 28.38 -33.35 -10.04
CA VAL A 934 27.56 -33.23 -11.26
C VAL A 934 28.29 -32.44 -12.33
N LEU A 935 28.87 -31.28 -12.00
CA LEU A 935 29.65 -30.49 -12.96
C LEU A 935 30.85 -31.28 -13.50
N THR A 936 31.54 -32.04 -12.65
CA THR A 936 32.67 -32.89 -13.04
C THR A 936 32.24 -33.97 -14.04
N ARG A 937 31.17 -34.71 -13.73
CA ARG A 937 30.63 -35.74 -14.63
C ARG A 937 30.15 -35.16 -15.96
N LEU A 938 29.43 -34.04 -15.92
CA LEU A 938 28.92 -33.37 -17.12
C LEU A 938 30.05 -32.80 -17.99
N ALA A 939 31.08 -32.22 -17.37
CA ALA A 939 32.25 -31.70 -18.07
C ALA A 939 33.05 -32.81 -18.77
N ALA A 940 33.26 -33.94 -18.10
CA ALA A 940 33.91 -35.12 -18.69
C ALA A 940 33.10 -35.75 -19.84
N ALA A 941 31.78 -35.54 -19.87
CA ALA A 941 30.90 -36.03 -20.92
C ALA A 941 30.69 -35.03 -22.08
N VAL A 942 31.41 -33.91 -22.12
CA VAL A 942 31.47 -33.03 -23.29
C VAL A 942 32.54 -33.59 -24.24
N PRO A 943 32.22 -33.87 -25.52
CA PRO A 943 33.19 -34.40 -26.48
C PRO A 943 34.38 -33.44 -26.70
N ASP A 944 35.59 -33.98 -26.79
CA ASP A 944 36.83 -33.20 -27.01
C ASP A 944 37.02 -32.81 -28.48
N ASP A 945 36.50 -33.60 -29.40
CA ASP A 945 36.56 -33.38 -30.83
C ASP A 945 35.22 -32.84 -31.33
N GLY A 946 35.23 -31.81 -32.17
CA GLY A 946 34.05 -31.20 -32.77
C GLY A 946 33.18 -32.12 -33.65
N GLN A 947 33.29 -33.46 -33.51
CA GLN A 947 32.35 -34.45 -34.04
C GLN A 947 31.04 -34.45 -33.24
N ALA A 948 30.40 -33.28 -33.12
CA ALA A 948 29.01 -33.19 -32.73
C ALA A 948 28.15 -33.68 -33.91
N GLY A 949 28.03 -34.99 -34.09
CA GLY A 949 27.05 -35.58 -35.01
C GLY A 949 25.59 -35.23 -34.64
N SER A 950 25.36 -34.64 -33.45
CA SER A 950 24.07 -34.19 -32.94
C SER A 950 24.10 -32.70 -32.56
N LEU A 951 23.10 -31.94 -33.03
CA LEU A 951 22.84 -30.54 -32.63
C LEU A 951 22.43 -30.41 -31.15
N LYS A 952 22.09 -31.50 -30.46
CA LYS A 952 21.76 -31.50 -29.02
C LYS A 952 22.97 -31.97 -28.21
N THR A 953 23.40 -31.17 -27.24
CA THR A 953 24.48 -31.49 -26.31
C THR A 953 23.97 -31.40 -24.85
N PRO A 954 23.21 -32.40 -24.36
CA PRO A 954 22.57 -32.37 -23.05
C PRO A 954 23.54 -32.04 -21.90
N SER A 955 24.79 -32.53 -21.97
CA SER A 955 25.83 -32.22 -20.99
C SER A 955 26.10 -30.71 -20.89
N ARG A 956 26.28 -30.05 -22.04
CA ARG A 956 26.57 -28.61 -22.14
C ARG A 956 25.37 -27.75 -21.76
N ASP A 957 24.16 -28.16 -22.16
CA ASP A 957 22.92 -27.44 -21.82
C ASP A 957 22.68 -27.45 -20.31
N ARG A 958 22.90 -28.60 -19.65
CA ARG A 958 22.79 -28.73 -18.18
C ARG A 958 23.86 -27.95 -17.44
N VAL A 959 25.12 -27.99 -17.88
CA VAL A 959 26.19 -27.15 -17.32
C VAL A 959 25.83 -25.67 -17.43
N THR A 960 25.32 -25.24 -18.59
CA THR A 960 24.90 -23.86 -18.82
C THR A 960 23.78 -23.48 -17.86
N ALA A 961 22.76 -24.34 -17.67
CA ALA A 961 21.68 -24.08 -16.71
C ALA A 961 22.17 -23.97 -15.26
N ILE A 962 23.13 -24.80 -14.84
CA ILE A 962 23.76 -24.73 -13.50
C ILE A 962 24.55 -23.42 -13.33
N VAL A 963 25.30 -23.02 -14.37
CA VAL A 963 26.08 -21.78 -14.38
C VAL A 963 25.17 -20.54 -14.30
N GLU A 964 24.12 -20.49 -15.11
CA GLU A 964 23.11 -19.41 -15.04
C GLU A 964 22.50 -19.33 -13.64
N GLU A 965 22.23 -20.48 -13.02
CA GLU A 965 21.66 -20.53 -11.68
C GLU A 965 22.62 -19.91 -10.65
N LEU A 966 23.89 -20.32 -10.63
CA LEU A 966 24.92 -19.77 -9.74
C LEU A 966 25.15 -18.26 -9.95
N ILE A 967 25.07 -17.78 -11.19
CA ILE A 967 25.13 -16.34 -11.51
C ILE A 967 23.88 -15.62 -10.99
N SER A 968 22.71 -16.23 -11.13
CA SER A 968 21.42 -15.63 -10.77
C SER A 968 21.12 -15.55 -9.28
N VAL A 969 21.77 -16.39 -8.45
CA VAL A 969 21.75 -16.27 -6.99
C VAL A 969 22.37 -14.92 -6.62
N ARG A 970 21.53 -13.89 -6.51
CA ARG A 970 21.94 -12.51 -6.26
C ARG A 970 22.59 -12.37 -4.88
N TYR A 971 23.40 -11.31 -4.78
CA TYR A 971 24.11 -10.76 -3.61
C TYR A 971 23.29 -10.47 -2.35
N SER A 972 22.08 -11.00 -2.19
CA SER A 972 21.21 -10.67 -1.06
C SER A 972 21.56 -11.40 0.24
N ASP A 973 22.77 -11.95 0.35
CA ASP A 973 23.37 -12.43 1.59
C ASP A 973 24.88 -12.47 1.32
N GLY A 974 25.72 -12.17 2.32
CA GLY A 974 27.16 -12.39 2.29
C GLY A 974 27.52 -13.88 2.17
N ASN A 975 27.15 -14.49 1.03
CA ASN A 975 27.18 -15.92 0.79
C ASN A 975 28.59 -16.36 0.40
N SER A 976 29.49 -16.37 1.39
CA SER A 976 30.86 -16.91 1.28
C SER A 976 30.89 -18.34 0.73
N TRP A 977 29.80 -19.09 0.85
CA TRP A 977 29.69 -20.43 0.26
C TRP A 977 29.50 -20.41 -1.26
N ARG A 978 28.74 -19.44 -1.81
CA ARG A 978 28.47 -19.32 -3.24
C ARG A 978 29.76 -19.02 -3.96
N ASN A 979 30.51 -18.03 -3.47
CA ASN A 979 31.73 -17.58 -4.12
C ASN A 979 32.81 -18.67 -4.07
N ARG A 980 32.88 -19.45 -2.98
CA ARG A 980 33.71 -20.66 -2.91
C ARG A 980 33.30 -21.71 -3.95
N LEU A 981 32.01 -22.05 -4.00
CA LEU A 981 31.48 -23.00 -4.98
C LEU A 981 31.74 -22.55 -6.43
N ILE A 982 31.61 -21.25 -6.71
CA ILE A 982 31.92 -20.67 -8.02
C ILE A 982 33.41 -20.85 -8.35
N ARG A 983 34.34 -20.56 -7.43
CA ARG A 983 35.78 -20.75 -7.65
C ARG A 983 36.12 -22.22 -7.97
N ASP A 984 35.57 -23.15 -7.21
CA ASP A 984 35.78 -24.59 -7.45
C ASP A 984 35.19 -25.02 -8.81
N ALA A 985 34.00 -24.53 -9.15
CA ALA A 985 33.35 -24.79 -10.44
C ALA A 985 34.12 -24.19 -11.62
N VAL A 986 34.74 -23.01 -11.47
CA VAL A 986 35.62 -22.41 -12.49
C VAL A 986 36.78 -23.36 -12.79
N GLY A 987 37.43 -23.93 -11.77
CA GLY A 987 38.52 -24.89 -11.95
C GLY A 987 38.10 -26.14 -12.73
N ILE A 988 36.93 -26.70 -12.42
CA ILE A 988 36.37 -27.87 -13.13
C ILE A 988 36.07 -27.54 -14.59
N LEU A 989 35.39 -26.42 -14.84
CA LEU A 989 34.92 -26.04 -16.17
C LEU A 989 36.05 -25.55 -17.08
N ALA A 990 37.06 -24.88 -16.53
CA ALA A 990 38.21 -24.40 -17.28
C ALA A 990 39.09 -25.54 -17.83
N ALA A 991 39.05 -26.72 -17.21
CA ALA A 991 39.77 -27.90 -17.69
C ALA A 991 39.21 -28.47 -19.01
N GLN A 992 37.96 -28.13 -19.38
CA GLN A 992 37.32 -28.55 -20.63
C GLN A 992 37.20 -27.36 -21.60
N PRO A 993 38.01 -27.30 -22.69
CA PRO A 993 38.04 -26.17 -23.64
C PRO A 993 36.68 -25.69 -24.16
N LEU A 994 35.73 -26.59 -24.38
CA LEU A 994 34.39 -26.24 -24.88
C LEU A 994 33.46 -25.62 -23.82
N LEU A 995 33.82 -25.67 -22.54
CA LEU A 995 33.10 -25.09 -21.41
C LEU A 995 33.75 -23.82 -20.85
N LEU A 996 34.83 -23.34 -21.47
CA LEU A 996 35.56 -22.16 -21.03
C LEU A 996 34.67 -20.90 -20.98
N SER A 997 33.69 -20.77 -21.88
CA SER A 997 32.73 -19.65 -21.82
C SER A 997 31.90 -19.64 -20.54
N GLN A 998 31.57 -20.80 -19.98
CA GLN A 998 30.82 -20.94 -18.74
C GLN A 998 31.72 -20.66 -17.53
N ALA A 999 32.96 -21.17 -17.55
CA ALA A 999 33.96 -20.89 -16.51
C ALA A 999 34.23 -19.38 -16.38
N VAL A 1000 34.45 -18.70 -17.50
CA VAL A 1000 34.72 -17.26 -17.55
C VAL A 1000 33.53 -16.43 -17.07
N ARG A 1001 32.29 -16.81 -17.42
CA ARG A 1001 31.08 -16.14 -16.91
C ARG A 1001 30.91 -16.30 -15.39
N LEU A 1002 31.26 -17.46 -14.85
CA LEU A 1002 31.29 -17.69 -13.40
C LEU A 1002 32.35 -16.82 -12.71
N GLY A 1003 33.57 -16.75 -13.26
CA GLY A 1003 34.63 -15.89 -12.75
C GLY A 1003 34.25 -14.39 -12.80
N ALA A 1004 33.64 -13.94 -13.91
CA ALA A 1004 33.14 -12.57 -14.04
C ALA A 1004 32.09 -12.21 -12.96
N ALA A 1005 31.28 -13.17 -12.51
CA ALA A 1005 30.29 -12.96 -11.46
C ALA A 1005 30.91 -12.75 -10.06
N LEU A 1006 32.21 -12.97 -9.87
CA LEU A 1006 32.95 -12.69 -8.63
C LEU A 1006 33.53 -11.27 -8.57
N LEU A 1007 33.64 -10.57 -9.71
CA LEU A 1007 34.32 -9.28 -9.80
C LEU A 1007 33.72 -8.19 -8.90
N GLY A 1008 32.40 -8.22 -8.67
CA GLY A 1008 31.73 -7.29 -7.77
C GLY A 1008 32.23 -7.39 -6.31
N GLU A 1009 32.31 -8.62 -5.78
CA GLU A 1009 32.86 -8.86 -4.43
C GLU A 1009 34.35 -8.49 -4.35
N SER A 1010 35.11 -8.79 -5.40
CA SER A 1010 36.54 -8.52 -5.42
C SER A 1010 36.84 -7.03 -5.45
N ALA A 1011 36.02 -6.25 -6.17
CA ALA A 1011 36.08 -4.80 -6.12
C ALA A 1011 35.68 -4.23 -4.75
N GLU A 1012 34.74 -4.83 -4.03
CA GLU A 1012 34.41 -4.42 -2.66
C GLU A 1012 35.54 -4.72 -1.66
N ARG A 1013 36.32 -5.78 -1.88
CA ARG A 1013 37.48 -6.14 -1.03
C ARG A 1013 38.69 -5.23 -1.26
N GLY A 1014 38.87 -4.73 -2.48
CA GLY A 1014 39.88 -3.74 -2.78
C GLY A 1014 40.51 -3.85 -4.18
N PRO A 1015 41.44 -2.94 -4.51
CA PRO A 1015 42.09 -2.90 -5.81
C PRO A 1015 42.96 -4.13 -6.10
N VAL A 1016 43.50 -4.78 -5.06
CA VAL A 1016 44.38 -5.95 -5.18
C VAL A 1016 43.57 -7.16 -5.61
N GLU A 1017 42.49 -7.47 -4.90
CA GLU A 1017 41.60 -8.60 -5.16
C GLU A 1017 40.91 -8.47 -6.52
N LEU A 1018 40.46 -7.26 -6.86
CA LEU A 1018 39.90 -6.99 -8.19
C LEU A 1018 40.94 -7.23 -9.29
N GLY A 1019 42.17 -6.73 -9.10
CA GLY A 1019 43.26 -6.93 -10.04
C GLY A 1019 43.65 -8.40 -10.21
N ASP A 1020 43.69 -9.16 -9.12
CA ASP A 1020 44.01 -10.60 -9.13
C ASP A 1020 42.96 -11.39 -9.92
N ASP A 1021 41.67 -11.19 -9.64
CA ASP A 1021 40.60 -11.94 -10.32
C ASP A 1021 40.48 -11.55 -11.81
N LEU A 1022 40.72 -10.29 -12.16
CA LEU A 1022 40.79 -9.87 -13.56
C LEU A 1022 42.01 -10.46 -14.29
N CYS A 1023 43.15 -10.56 -13.62
CA CYS A 1023 44.34 -11.23 -14.18
C CYS A 1023 44.06 -12.72 -14.40
N LEU A 1024 43.40 -13.40 -13.46
CA LEU A 1024 42.99 -14.80 -13.60
C LEU A 1024 42.05 -15.00 -14.80
N LEU A 1025 41.10 -14.07 -15.01
CA LEU A 1025 40.24 -14.10 -16.21
C LEU A 1025 41.04 -13.89 -17.49
N ALA A 1026 41.99 -12.95 -17.52
CA ALA A 1026 42.87 -12.73 -18.66
C ALA A 1026 43.73 -13.97 -18.96
N ASP A 1027 44.26 -14.64 -17.93
CA ASP A 1027 45.03 -15.87 -18.06
C ASP A 1027 44.22 -17.02 -18.65
N LEU A 1028 42.96 -17.19 -18.22
CA LEU A 1028 42.03 -18.18 -18.80
C LEU A 1028 41.68 -17.90 -20.26
N LEU A 1029 41.79 -16.64 -20.70
CA LEU A 1029 41.37 -16.17 -22.01
C LEU A 1029 42.53 -15.89 -22.98
N ARG A 1030 43.77 -16.14 -22.56
CA ARG A 1030 45.00 -15.79 -23.29
C ARG A 1030 44.99 -16.27 -24.75
N ASP A 1031 44.52 -17.50 -24.99
CA ASP A 1031 44.47 -18.12 -26.31
C ASP A 1031 43.07 -18.08 -26.97
N ARG A 1032 42.21 -17.15 -26.54
CA ARG A 1032 40.79 -17.07 -26.92
C ARG A 1032 40.34 -15.62 -27.21
N PRO A 1033 40.90 -14.96 -28.24
CA PRO A 1033 40.74 -13.52 -28.49
C PRO A 1033 39.28 -13.05 -28.65
N ILE A 1034 38.44 -13.83 -29.35
CA ILE A 1034 37.02 -13.48 -29.56
C ILE A 1034 36.23 -13.53 -28.24
N LEU A 1035 36.47 -14.57 -27.44
CA LEU A 1035 35.81 -14.72 -26.14
C LEU A 1035 36.33 -13.67 -25.14
N ALA A 1036 37.61 -13.31 -25.23
CA ALA A 1036 38.21 -12.24 -24.43
C ALA A 1036 37.52 -10.91 -24.67
N ALA A 1037 37.35 -10.50 -25.93
CA ALA A 1037 36.66 -9.26 -26.29
C ALA A 1037 35.20 -9.23 -25.80
N ALA A 1038 34.43 -10.31 -26.05
CA ALA A 1038 33.04 -10.40 -25.62
C ALA A 1038 32.89 -10.40 -24.08
N THR A 1039 33.84 -11.02 -23.38
CA THR A 1039 33.84 -11.08 -21.91
C THR A 1039 34.22 -9.74 -21.31
N ALA A 1040 35.26 -9.07 -21.81
CA ALA A 1040 35.72 -7.79 -21.27
C ALA A 1040 34.58 -6.77 -21.24
N ASP A 1041 33.88 -6.58 -22.36
CA ASP A 1041 32.77 -5.63 -22.43
C ASP A 1041 31.58 -6.04 -21.52
N SER A 1042 31.16 -7.31 -21.56
CA SER A 1042 29.99 -7.77 -20.81
C SER A 1042 30.23 -7.90 -19.30
N ALA A 1043 31.40 -8.38 -18.88
CA ALA A 1043 31.79 -8.51 -17.49
C ALA A 1043 31.98 -7.15 -16.83
N ILE A 1044 32.67 -6.22 -17.50
CA ILE A 1044 32.86 -4.86 -16.98
C ILE A 1044 31.53 -4.10 -16.99
N SER A 1045 30.71 -4.21 -18.03
CA SER A 1045 29.37 -3.61 -18.03
C SER A 1045 28.46 -4.23 -16.96
N GLY A 1046 28.57 -5.52 -16.68
CA GLY A 1046 27.83 -6.20 -15.62
C GLY A 1046 28.31 -5.83 -14.20
N CYS A 1047 29.61 -5.63 -14.02
CA CYS A 1047 30.24 -5.27 -12.75
C CYS A 1047 30.10 -3.78 -12.43
N LEU A 1048 30.30 -2.89 -13.43
CA LEU A 1048 30.41 -1.44 -13.25
C LEU A 1048 29.29 -0.63 -13.94
N GLY A 1049 28.41 -1.27 -14.73
CA GLY A 1049 27.33 -0.62 -15.47
C GLY A 1049 26.05 -0.35 -14.66
N TYR A 1050 24.97 0.01 -15.36
CA TYR A 1050 23.72 0.52 -14.76
C TYR A 1050 22.97 -0.53 -13.91
N GLY A 1051 23.34 -0.65 -12.64
CA GLY A 1051 22.49 -1.20 -11.58
C GLY A 1051 23.06 -2.42 -10.86
N ALA A 1052 23.87 -2.19 -9.82
CA ALA A 1052 23.87 -2.90 -8.52
C ALA A 1052 25.15 -2.55 -7.74
N VAL A 1053 26.30 -2.39 -8.41
CA VAL A 1053 27.61 -2.20 -7.76
C VAL A 1053 28.23 -0.86 -8.19
N ARG A 1054 27.51 0.24 -7.94
CA ARG A 1054 27.95 1.61 -8.27
C ARG A 1054 28.92 2.22 -7.25
N ASP A 1055 29.17 1.53 -6.15
CA ASP A 1055 29.99 2.03 -5.04
C ASP A 1055 31.50 1.80 -5.21
N ILE A 1056 31.92 1.14 -6.29
CA ILE A 1056 33.35 0.97 -6.61
C ILE A 1056 33.86 2.29 -7.21
N GLY A 1057 34.68 3.00 -6.43
CA GLY A 1057 35.28 4.27 -6.81
C GLY A 1057 36.40 4.13 -7.85
N PRO A 1058 36.69 5.20 -8.63
CA PRO A 1058 37.82 5.22 -9.56
C PRO A 1058 39.16 4.79 -8.92
N ASP A 1059 39.37 5.11 -7.64
CA ASP A 1059 40.58 4.75 -6.88
C ASP A 1059 40.77 3.25 -6.68
N THR A 1060 39.69 2.47 -6.72
CA THR A 1060 39.76 1.00 -6.66
C THR A 1060 40.00 0.39 -8.04
N VAL A 1061 39.45 1.01 -9.09
CA VAL A 1061 39.49 0.47 -10.45
C VAL A 1061 40.80 0.83 -11.17
N LEU A 1062 41.30 2.05 -10.98
CA LEU A 1062 42.49 2.55 -11.69
C LEU A 1062 43.74 1.70 -11.45
N PRO A 1063 44.07 1.24 -10.21
CA PRO A 1063 45.19 0.34 -10.00
C PRO A 1063 45.04 -1.00 -10.71
N ALA A 1064 43.83 -1.58 -10.73
CA ALA A 1064 43.55 -2.82 -11.43
C ALA A 1064 43.66 -2.65 -12.96
N ALA A 1065 43.16 -1.55 -13.51
CA ALA A 1065 43.24 -1.24 -14.93
C ALA A 1065 44.69 -1.00 -15.38
N ARG A 1066 45.50 -0.27 -14.60
CA ARG A 1066 46.94 -0.08 -14.84
C ARG A 1066 47.71 -1.40 -14.79
N ARG A 1067 47.42 -2.24 -13.79
CA ARG A 1067 48.03 -3.57 -13.67
C ARG A 1067 47.76 -4.44 -14.90
N LEU A 1068 46.55 -4.41 -15.43
CA LEU A 1068 46.18 -5.12 -16.66
C LEU A 1068 46.83 -4.52 -17.91
N ALA A 1069 46.86 -3.18 -18.03
CA ALA A 1069 47.49 -2.50 -19.16
C ALA A 1069 49.00 -2.76 -19.26
N ASN A 1070 49.67 -2.99 -18.13
CA ASN A 1070 51.09 -3.33 -18.06
C ASN A 1070 51.39 -4.80 -18.41
N ARG A 1071 50.38 -5.63 -18.66
CA ARG A 1071 50.57 -7.02 -19.11
C ARG A 1071 50.67 -7.07 -20.62
N ASP A 1072 51.63 -7.85 -21.11
CA ASP A 1072 51.87 -8.06 -22.55
C ASP A 1072 50.99 -9.18 -23.11
N ASP A 1073 49.67 -9.08 -22.89
CA ASP A 1073 48.69 -10.03 -23.45
C ASP A 1073 47.39 -9.34 -23.87
N LEU A 1074 46.84 -9.81 -25.00
CA LEU A 1074 45.65 -9.22 -25.64
C LEU A 1074 44.43 -9.20 -24.70
N ALA A 1075 44.22 -10.26 -23.92
CA ALA A 1075 43.07 -10.36 -23.03
C ALA A 1075 43.14 -9.29 -21.92
N ALA A 1076 44.30 -9.13 -21.27
CA ALA A 1076 44.52 -8.11 -20.27
C ALA A 1076 44.34 -6.68 -20.83
N GLY A 1077 44.86 -6.41 -22.03
CA GLY A 1077 44.67 -5.13 -22.70
C GLY A 1077 43.19 -4.81 -23.00
N LEU A 1078 42.39 -5.80 -23.39
CA LEU A 1078 40.94 -5.65 -23.61
C LEU A 1078 40.18 -5.37 -22.30
N PHE A 1079 40.50 -6.06 -21.20
CA PHE A 1079 39.91 -5.76 -19.89
C PHE A 1079 40.31 -4.36 -19.40
N ALA A 1080 41.58 -3.95 -19.57
CA ALA A 1080 42.05 -2.62 -19.23
C ALA A 1080 41.30 -1.53 -20.01
N LEU A 1081 41.09 -1.74 -21.31
CA LEU A 1081 40.34 -0.80 -22.15
C LEU A 1081 38.86 -0.73 -21.76
N ALA A 1082 38.20 -1.86 -21.50
CA ALA A 1082 36.81 -1.88 -21.07
C ALA A 1082 36.61 -1.13 -19.75
N LEU A 1083 37.50 -1.32 -18.76
CA LEU A 1083 37.52 -0.55 -17.52
C LEU A 1083 37.71 0.95 -17.78
N THR A 1084 38.66 1.30 -18.64
CA THR A 1084 38.99 2.69 -18.99
C THR A 1084 37.81 3.40 -19.65
N ARG A 1085 37.08 2.74 -20.55
CA ARG A 1085 35.87 3.28 -21.19
C ARG A 1085 34.76 3.55 -20.19
N VAL A 1086 34.41 2.54 -19.39
CA VAL A 1086 33.27 2.65 -18.46
C VAL A 1086 33.53 3.68 -17.37
N VAL A 1087 34.74 3.73 -16.81
CA VAL A 1087 35.06 4.72 -15.76
C VAL A 1087 35.42 6.08 -16.35
N GLY A 1088 36.03 6.14 -17.54
CA GLY A 1088 36.28 7.37 -18.28
C GLY A 1088 34.98 8.13 -18.59
N GLU A 1089 33.98 7.46 -19.17
CA GLU A 1089 32.66 8.05 -19.41
C GLU A 1089 31.97 8.53 -18.11
N ARG A 1090 32.12 7.78 -17.01
CA ARG A 1090 31.54 8.14 -15.70
C ARG A 1090 32.24 9.32 -15.03
N THR A 1091 33.49 9.60 -15.37
CA THR A 1091 34.32 10.65 -14.75
C THR A 1091 34.55 11.83 -15.67
N ASP A 1092 33.80 11.93 -16.78
CA ASP A 1092 34.00 12.90 -17.85
C ASP A 1092 35.48 12.97 -18.30
N TRP A 1093 36.12 11.80 -18.37
CA TRP A 1093 37.50 11.61 -18.75
C TRP A 1093 38.52 12.40 -17.91
N ALA A 1094 38.50 12.23 -16.59
CA ALA A 1094 39.55 12.79 -15.72
C ALA A 1094 40.97 12.36 -16.14
N ASP A 1095 41.98 13.18 -15.85
CA ASP A 1095 43.35 13.05 -16.39
C ASP A 1095 43.99 11.66 -16.23
N PRO A 1096 43.88 10.95 -15.09
CA PRO A 1096 44.44 9.60 -14.96
C PRO A 1096 43.86 8.57 -15.94
N TRP A 1097 42.61 8.75 -16.39
CA TRP A 1097 41.96 7.89 -17.38
C TRP A 1097 42.34 8.27 -18.81
N ARG A 1098 42.56 9.56 -19.08
CA ARG A 1098 43.13 10.02 -20.36
C ARG A 1098 44.57 9.52 -20.55
N GLU A 1099 45.36 9.51 -19.47
CA GLU A 1099 46.70 8.92 -19.45
C GLU A 1099 46.64 7.43 -19.79
N LEU A 1100 45.81 6.68 -19.08
CA LEU A 1100 45.67 5.25 -19.34
C LEU A 1100 45.15 4.95 -20.76
N LEU A 1101 44.22 5.76 -21.28
CA LEU A 1101 43.77 5.63 -22.68
C LEU A 1101 44.90 5.91 -23.67
N ARG A 1102 45.77 6.90 -23.40
CA ARG A 1102 46.96 7.16 -24.22
C ARG A 1102 47.90 5.97 -24.21
N ASP A 1103 48.19 5.40 -23.04
CA ASP A 1103 49.03 4.21 -22.92
C ASP A 1103 48.44 3.02 -23.71
N LEU A 1104 47.12 2.83 -23.66
CA LEU A 1104 46.42 1.78 -24.42
C LEU A 1104 46.39 2.02 -25.94
N ARG A 1105 46.50 3.27 -26.41
CA ARG A 1105 46.68 3.59 -27.85
C ARG A 1105 48.06 3.21 -28.36
N ASP A 1106 49.03 3.06 -27.47
CA ASP A 1106 50.37 2.57 -27.80
C ASP A 1106 50.55 1.08 -27.48
N ALA A 1107 49.48 0.38 -27.09
CA ALA A 1107 49.52 -1.04 -26.74
C ALA A 1107 50.10 -1.91 -27.87
N PRO A 1108 50.89 -2.96 -27.55
CA PRO A 1108 51.54 -3.82 -28.54
C PRO A 1108 50.55 -4.60 -29.42
N HIS A 1109 49.33 -4.84 -28.92
CA HIS A 1109 48.27 -5.52 -29.65
C HIS A 1109 47.39 -4.56 -30.47
N LEU A 1110 47.26 -4.84 -31.77
CA LEU A 1110 46.56 -3.98 -32.73
C LEU A 1110 45.09 -3.77 -32.37
N GLU A 1111 44.40 -4.81 -31.89
CA GLU A 1111 42.98 -4.78 -31.56
C GLU A 1111 42.70 -3.85 -30.37
N VAL A 1112 43.57 -3.85 -29.35
CA VAL A 1112 43.48 -2.94 -28.19
C VAL A 1112 43.73 -1.51 -28.65
N ARG A 1113 44.78 -1.30 -29.45
CA ARG A 1113 45.14 0.00 -30.01
C ARG A 1113 44.01 0.60 -30.83
N GLN A 1114 43.43 -0.18 -31.74
CA GLN A 1114 42.35 0.28 -32.60
C GLN A 1114 41.10 0.62 -31.78
N ALA A 1115 40.69 -0.25 -30.84
CA ALA A 1115 39.54 0.02 -29.99
C ALA A 1115 39.78 1.23 -29.03
N ALA A 1116 41.01 1.47 -28.61
CA ALA A 1116 41.40 2.65 -27.84
C ALA A 1116 41.41 3.94 -28.69
N TRP A 1117 41.70 3.83 -29.99
CA TRP A 1117 41.59 4.92 -30.96
C TRP A 1117 40.13 5.27 -31.27
N ASP A 1118 39.27 4.25 -31.40
CA ASP A 1118 37.83 4.41 -31.64
C ASP A 1118 37.07 4.91 -30.39
N THR A 1119 37.71 4.86 -29.23
CA THR A 1119 37.16 5.41 -27.98
C THR A 1119 37.31 6.93 -27.97
N PHE A 1120 36.18 7.63 -28.05
CA PHE A 1120 36.13 9.09 -28.01
C PHE A 1120 36.20 9.61 -26.56
N ALA A 1121 37.26 10.37 -26.27
CA ALA A 1121 37.43 11.13 -25.03
C ALA A 1121 37.43 12.63 -25.39
N PRO A 1122 36.40 13.41 -24.97
CA PRO A 1122 36.30 14.84 -25.24
C PRO A 1122 37.35 15.70 -24.52
#